data_AF-A0A5J9SY92-F1
#
_entry.id   AF-A0A5J9SY92-F1
#
_cell.length_a   1.000
_cell.length_b   1.000
_cell.length_c   1.000
_cell.angle_alpha   90.00
_cell.angle_beta   90.00
_cell.angle_gamma   90.00
#
_symmetry.space_group_name_H-M   'P 1'
#
loop_
_entity.id
_entity.type
_entity.pdbx_description
1 polymer ?
#
loop_
_entity_poly.entity_id
_entity_poly.type
_entity_poly.pdbx_seq_one_letter_code
_entity_poly.pdbx_strand_id
1 'polypeptide(L)'
;MEEPRRPERKTVSRSALETDQCTHVFQIDGYALHKDLVPAGKYIESAPFAVGGLDWCVLFYPNGDGDDYSEDGGDCVCVYLQLMCETLEAHRVQFDFRLVHPVTGLSSSEFGGDREFSSEDASWGTRNLMWISTLESEYVRNDRLVIECDVTVVIGTAVSKSETIFDIHVPPSDVLDRLGNMLEWEEGADVTFKVKEDVFHAHKFVLAMRSPVFKAELYGPMGVKNTNTITIEDMQPSVFKAFLHFIYKDSLPAMDDLDEVEKKEMVKHLLVAADWYAMERMKVICESFLAKKLDAESVATTLALADQHHCRQLRDACIGFINTSNRVDDIVSSQGYEQLKKTSPSVIVEIWEKSTKSRKIYTGSWLPCNDKPIFSPSPSSRRSLLFAASSAAAASSPLLRRLEALVSPVGSSPLPGLVQRQSRRHSTPCPPPLHPTAATRRRPSLLAKSSNGVVGGSDSDDGVVVRAGEGAGEAHLRANSRASAYCPDGDDGYEDYASVFLYLLTESASQVRVLFNFKLLNPATRVWSSVCSETSELYNECPTTGTADFIKRSELEASYVQDDRFVLEYDLTVFLGTPVSRSKGVSEIQVPPSDVLDSLGKLQEFTEGADVTIKVQGEVFHAHKIVLAMRSPVFKAELYGPMSDKSLKDITLHIEDMQPAVFRALLHFIYNDVLPAVDDLDGYESEEMVKHLLEAADRYAMERMKVICESILSKKVDVESVAATLALADQHHCSQLKDACIEFINSSNRLDDVVDSQGYAYLKRVCPAVIVEIWERSVKSRK
;
A
#
# COMPACT_ATOMS: atom_id res chain seq x y z
N MET A 1 24.95 -60.09 -15.30
CA MET A 1 23.74 -59.27 -15.44
C MET A 1 23.42 -58.74 -14.07
N GLU A 2 23.54 -57.43 -13.86
CA GLU A 2 22.90 -56.72 -12.75
C GLU A 2 21.92 -55.75 -13.39
N GLU A 3 20.75 -55.57 -12.80
CA GLU A 3 19.79 -54.57 -13.28
C GLU A 3 20.26 -53.16 -12.89
N PRO A 4 20.18 -52.16 -13.78
CA PRO A 4 20.52 -50.80 -13.43
C PRO A 4 19.53 -50.29 -12.37
N ARG A 5 20.05 -49.95 -11.19
CA ARG A 5 19.23 -49.39 -10.10
C ARG A 5 18.54 -48.11 -10.60
N ARG A 6 17.21 -48.03 -10.43
CA ARG A 6 16.47 -46.79 -10.69
C ARG A 6 17.04 -45.66 -9.81
N PRO A 7 17.14 -44.42 -10.33
CA PRO A 7 17.56 -43.29 -9.51
C PRO A 7 16.61 -43.10 -8.32
N GLU A 8 17.17 -42.93 -7.13
CA GLU A 8 16.41 -42.87 -5.87
C GLU A 8 15.58 -41.57 -5.74
N ARG A 9 15.91 -40.54 -6.55
CA ARG A 9 15.19 -39.27 -6.59
C ARG A 9 13.95 -39.36 -7.50
N LYS A 10 12.80 -39.68 -6.91
CA LYS A 10 11.51 -39.30 -7.49
C LYS A 10 11.29 -37.79 -7.31
N THR A 11 11.01 -37.09 -8.40
CA THR A 11 10.31 -35.81 -8.37
C THR A 11 8.81 -36.05 -8.55
N VAL A 12 7.99 -35.23 -7.89
CA VAL A 12 6.53 -35.20 -8.04
C VAL A 12 6.15 -33.73 -8.13
N SER A 13 5.64 -33.29 -9.28
CA SER A 13 4.94 -32.02 -9.41
C SER A 13 3.50 -32.18 -8.95
N ARG A 14 2.91 -31.08 -8.45
CA ARG A 14 1.50 -31.03 -8.06
C ARG A 14 1.00 -29.62 -8.35
N SER A 15 0.25 -29.47 -9.44
CA SER A 15 -0.46 -28.24 -9.74
C SER A 15 -1.60 -28.05 -8.73
N ALA A 16 -1.64 -26.88 -8.09
CA ALA A 16 -2.81 -26.37 -7.39
C ALA A 16 -3.24 -25.07 -8.07
N LEU A 17 -4.53 -24.79 -8.07
CA LEU A 17 -5.02 -23.43 -8.28
C LEU A 17 -4.77 -22.66 -6.98
N GLU A 18 -4.27 -21.44 -7.08
CA GLU A 18 -4.22 -20.55 -5.92
C GLU A 18 -5.60 -19.91 -5.81
N THR A 19 -6.36 -20.36 -4.81
CA THR A 19 -7.74 -19.93 -4.60
C THR A 19 -7.91 -19.25 -3.26
N ASP A 20 -8.53 -18.07 -3.25
CA ASP A 20 -9.11 -17.52 -2.03
C ASP A 20 -10.49 -18.15 -1.82
N GLN A 21 -10.88 -18.38 -0.57
CA GLN A 21 -12.14 -19.07 -0.22
C GLN A 21 -12.80 -18.45 1.01
N CYS A 22 -14.09 -18.15 0.90
CA CYS A 22 -14.89 -17.68 2.03
C CYS A 22 -16.30 -18.30 2.03
N THR A 23 -16.90 -18.42 3.21
CA THR A 23 -18.35 -18.66 3.36
C THR A 23 -19.00 -17.36 3.83
N HIS A 24 -19.83 -16.75 2.98
CA HIS A 24 -20.65 -15.59 3.35
C HIS A 24 -21.98 -16.06 3.95
N VAL A 25 -22.31 -15.64 5.16
CA VAL A 25 -23.56 -16.00 5.86
C VAL A 25 -24.56 -14.85 5.75
N PHE A 26 -25.51 -14.97 4.83
CA PHE A 26 -26.60 -14.01 4.63
C PHE A 26 -27.82 -14.39 5.47
N GLN A 27 -27.95 -13.77 6.65
CA GLN A 27 -29.13 -13.89 7.51
C GLN A 27 -30.17 -12.83 7.11
N ILE A 28 -31.38 -13.28 6.79
CA ILE A 28 -32.55 -12.44 6.49
C ILE A 28 -33.52 -12.58 7.67
N ASP A 29 -33.52 -11.59 8.56
CA ASP A 29 -34.49 -11.44 9.65
C ASP A 29 -35.72 -10.66 9.16
N GLY A 30 -36.93 -11.08 9.53
CA GLY A 30 -38.17 -10.49 9.02
C GLY A 30 -38.55 -10.97 7.63
N TYR A 31 -38.26 -12.24 7.30
CA TYR A 31 -38.44 -12.82 5.97
C TYR A 31 -39.84 -12.58 5.38
N ALA A 32 -40.92 -12.76 6.16
CA ALA A 32 -42.29 -12.56 5.70
C ALA A 32 -42.57 -11.08 5.35
N LEU A 33 -42.04 -10.15 6.15
CA LEU A 33 -42.14 -8.71 5.85
C LEU A 33 -41.35 -8.34 4.59
N HIS A 34 -40.19 -8.95 4.38
CA HIS A 34 -39.42 -8.78 3.14
C HIS A 34 -40.18 -9.35 1.92
N LYS A 35 -40.78 -10.54 2.04
CA LYS A 35 -41.60 -11.14 0.98
C LYS A 35 -42.83 -10.29 0.62
N ASP A 36 -43.52 -9.74 1.61
CA ASP A 36 -44.70 -8.87 1.39
C ASP A 36 -44.33 -7.50 0.76
N LEU A 37 -43.10 -7.02 0.96
CA LEU A 37 -42.66 -5.69 0.49
C LEU A 37 -41.81 -5.71 -0.81
N VAL A 38 -41.15 -6.83 -1.13
CA VAL A 38 -40.27 -6.96 -2.29
C VAL A 38 -41.02 -7.65 -3.44
N PRO A 39 -41.49 -6.92 -4.47
CA PRO A 39 -42.23 -7.54 -5.58
C PRO A 39 -41.33 -8.42 -6.46
N ALA A 40 -41.94 -9.27 -7.29
CA ALA A 40 -41.24 -10.02 -8.33
C ALA A 40 -40.35 -9.11 -9.19
N GLY A 41 -39.15 -9.57 -9.53
CA GLY A 41 -38.13 -8.75 -10.20
C GLY A 41 -37.43 -7.72 -9.29
N LYS A 42 -37.55 -7.88 -7.96
CA LYS A 42 -36.73 -7.20 -6.95
C LYS A 42 -36.15 -8.20 -5.96
N TYR A 43 -35.03 -7.81 -5.37
CA TYR A 43 -34.19 -8.64 -4.53
C TYR A 43 -33.89 -7.97 -3.18
N ILE A 44 -33.45 -8.79 -2.24
CA ILE A 44 -32.75 -8.40 -1.02
C ILE A 44 -31.26 -8.59 -1.30
N GLU A 45 -30.45 -7.58 -1.01
CA GLU A 45 -29.00 -7.59 -1.20
C GLU A 45 -28.29 -7.86 0.12
N SER A 46 -27.25 -8.70 0.12
CA SER A 46 -26.41 -8.94 1.29
C SER A 46 -25.36 -7.84 1.49
N ALA A 47 -24.74 -7.78 2.66
CA ALA A 47 -23.61 -6.86 2.87
C ALA A 47 -22.41 -7.28 2.01
N PRO A 48 -21.69 -6.35 1.35
CA PRO A 48 -20.52 -6.69 0.55
C PRO A 48 -19.45 -7.46 1.33
N PHE A 49 -18.82 -8.44 0.67
CA PHE A 49 -17.74 -9.26 1.22
C PHE A 49 -16.62 -9.43 0.20
N ALA A 50 -15.38 -9.41 0.68
CA ALA A 50 -14.19 -9.52 -0.17
C ALA A 50 -13.67 -10.96 -0.21
N VAL A 51 -13.39 -11.47 -1.42
CA VAL A 51 -12.68 -12.74 -1.66
C VAL A 51 -11.98 -12.69 -3.01
N GLY A 52 -10.73 -13.13 -3.07
CA GLY A 52 -9.86 -13.07 -4.25
C GLY A 52 -9.37 -11.67 -4.62
N GLY A 53 -9.47 -10.71 -3.70
CA GLY A 53 -9.20 -9.29 -3.96
C GLY A 53 -10.35 -8.53 -4.63
N LEU A 54 -11.53 -9.15 -4.74
CA LEU A 54 -12.74 -8.59 -5.37
C LEU A 54 -13.87 -8.48 -4.33
N ASP A 55 -14.72 -7.47 -4.45
CA ASP A 55 -15.93 -7.32 -3.63
C ASP A 55 -17.15 -7.98 -4.29
N TRP A 56 -17.93 -8.69 -3.48
CA TRP A 56 -19.09 -9.49 -3.89
C TRP A 56 -20.31 -9.21 -3.01
N CYS A 57 -21.52 -9.46 -3.52
CA CYS A 57 -22.74 -9.56 -2.70
C CYS A 57 -23.66 -10.69 -3.20
N VAL A 58 -24.59 -11.12 -2.35
CA VAL A 58 -25.64 -12.10 -2.68
C VAL A 58 -26.95 -11.37 -2.94
N LEU A 59 -27.59 -11.64 -4.08
CA LEU A 59 -28.90 -11.12 -4.46
C LEU A 59 -29.95 -12.24 -4.30
N PHE A 60 -30.89 -12.07 -3.38
CA PHE A 60 -31.96 -13.04 -3.12
C PHE A 60 -33.34 -12.50 -3.52
N TYR A 61 -34.06 -13.23 -4.36
CA TYR A 61 -35.36 -12.84 -4.90
C TYR A 61 -36.47 -13.70 -4.25
N PRO A 62 -37.21 -13.20 -3.24
CA PRO A 62 -38.20 -13.98 -2.49
C PRO A 62 -39.48 -14.30 -3.29
N ASN A 63 -39.71 -13.63 -4.42
CA ASN A 63 -40.90 -13.75 -5.27
C ASN A 63 -40.51 -13.85 -6.77
N GLY A 64 -39.37 -14.49 -7.08
CA GLY A 64 -38.87 -14.62 -8.46
C GLY A 64 -38.18 -13.38 -9.05
N ASP A 65 -37.37 -13.59 -10.10
CA ASP A 65 -36.62 -12.53 -10.80
C ASP A 65 -37.40 -11.82 -11.92
N GLY A 66 -38.63 -12.25 -12.21
CA GLY A 66 -39.61 -11.52 -13.00
C GLY A 66 -39.60 -11.77 -14.51
N ASP A 67 -38.83 -12.75 -15.00
CA ASP A 67 -38.87 -13.14 -16.42
C ASP A 67 -40.05 -14.10 -16.72
N ASP A 68 -40.91 -13.69 -17.65
CA ASP A 68 -42.10 -14.42 -18.16
C ASP A 68 -41.81 -15.79 -18.83
N TYR A 69 -40.56 -16.25 -18.84
CA TYR A 69 -40.12 -17.50 -19.49
C TYR A 69 -40.09 -18.73 -18.57
N SER A 70 -40.48 -18.61 -17.30
CA SER A 70 -40.64 -19.76 -16.40
C SER A 70 -41.96 -20.50 -16.66
N GLU A 71 -41.89 -21.79 -17.03
CA GLU A 71 -43.10 -22.61 -17.26
C GLU A 71 -43.96 -22.79 -15.98
N ASP A 72 -43.35 -22.56 -14.80
CA ASP A 72 -43.92 -22.75 -13.47
C ASP A 72 -44.45 -21.46 -12.80
N GLY A 73 -44.45 -20.31 -13.49
CA GLY A 73 -45.27 -19.15 -13.09
C GLY A 73 -44.84 -18.38 -11.83
N GLY A 74 -43.56 -18.44 -11.42
CA GLY A 74 -42.99 -17.55 -10.41
C GLY A 74 -43.05 -18.01 -8.94
N ASP A 75 -43.54 -19.21 -8.64
CA ASP A 75 -43.64 -19.76 -7.26
C ASP A 75 -42.29 -20.28 -6.67
N CYS A 76 -41.16 -19.85 -7.24
CA CYS A 76 -39.79 -20.21 -6.84
C CYS A 76 -38.98 -18.97 -6.40
N VAL A 77 -38.03 -19.19 -5.47
CA VAL A 77 -37.03 -18.17 -5.12
C VAL A 77 -35.80 -18.28 -6.02
N CYS A 78 -35.21 -17.12 -6.36
CA CYS A 78 -33.96 -17.04 -7.11
C CYS A 78 -32.82 -16.55 -6.21
N VAL A 79 -31.59 -16.97 -6.50
CA VAL A 79 -30.39 -16.45 -5.83
C VAL A 79 -29.25 -16.29 -6.82
N TYR A 80 -28.51 -15.18 -6.72
CA TYR A 80 -27.38 -14.84 -7.57
C TYR A 80 -26.20 -14.31 -6.74
N LEU A 81 -24.98 -14.64 -7.19
CA LEU A 81 -23.74 -14.04 -6.74
C LEU A 81 -23.41 -12.90 -7.70
N GLN A 82 -23.10 -11.73 -7.16
CA GLN A 82 -22.85 -10.50 -7.91
C GLN A 82 -21.44 -9.99 -7.62
N LEU A 83 -20.65 -9.75 -8.68
CA LEU A 83 -19.39 -9.01 -8.62
C LEU A 83 -19.69 -7.50 -8.55
N MET A 84 -19.04 -6.79 -7.63
CA MET A 84 -19.30 -5.36 -7.35
C MET A 84 -18.19 -4.41 -7.84
N CYS A 85 -17.08 -4.95 -8.34
CA CYS A 85 -15.95 -4.17 -8.86
C CYS A 85 -15.87 -4.21 -10.40
N GLU A 86 -15.44 -3.11 -11.01
CA GLU A 86 -14.95 -3.13 -12.39
C GLU A 86 -13.63 -3.91 -12.45
N THR A 87 -13.51 -4.86 -13.39
CA THR A 87 -12.37 -5.76 -13.56
C THR A 87 -11.84 -5.65 -14.99
N LEU A 88 -10.52 -5.70 -15.15
CA LEU A 88 -9.85 -5.65 -16.46
C LEU A 88 -9.73 -7.03 -17.13
N GLU A 89 -9.86 -8.11 -16.33
CA GLU A 89 -9.75 -9.50 -16.76
C GLU A 89 -10.92 -10.31 -16.19
N ALA A 90 -11.23 -11.45 -16.80
CA ALA A 90 -12.29 -12.34 -16.32
C ALA A 90 -11.76 -13.29 -15.24
N HIS A 91 -12.44 -13.38 -14.11
CA HIS A 91 -12.04 -14.21 -12.97
C HIS A 91 -12.89 -15.49 -12.91
N ARG A 92 -12.23 -16.65 -12.84
CA ARG A 92 -12.92 -17.93 -12.65
C ARG A 92 -13.24 -18.16 -11.18
N VAL A 93 -14.52 -18.39 -10.90
CA VAL A 93 -15.08 -18.52 -9.56
C VAL A 93 -15.97 -19.76 -9.49
N GLN A 94 -15.69 -20.61 -8.52
CA GLN A 94 -16.61 -21.65 -8.08
C GLN A 94 -17.42 -21.10 -6.89
N PHE A 95 -18.74 -21.30 -6.90
CA PHE A 95 -19.62 -20.91 -5.80
C PHE A 95 -20.65 -22.00 -5.48
N ASP A 96 -21.16 -22.02 -4.26
CA ASP A 96 -22.19 -22.95 -3.78
C ASP A 96 -23.13 -22.26 -2.78
N PHE A 97 -24.41 -22.17 -3.14
CA PHE A 97 -25.47 -21.65 -2.30
C PHE A 97 -26.08 -22.77 -1.46
N ARG A 98 -26.07 -22.59 -0.15
CA ARG A 98 -26.65 -23.51 0.83
C ARG A 98 -27.72 -22.85 1.69
N LEU A 99 -28.69 -23.66 2.13
CA LEU A 99 -29.70 -23.23 3.09
C LEU A 99 -29.43 -23.87 4.45
N VAL A 100 -29.43 -23.08 5.54
CA VAL A 100 -29.18 -23.61 6.89
C VAL A 100 -30.50 -24.11 7.49
N HIS A 101 -30.61 -25.41 7.77
CA HIS A 101 -31.80 -25.96 8.40
C HIS A 101 -31.91 -25.49 9.87
N PRO A 102 -32.98 -24.75 10.25
CA PRO A 102 -33.01 -23.89 11.45
C PRO A 102 -33.13 -24.62 12.78
N VAL A 103 -33.20 -25.96 12.79
CA VAL A 103 -33.23 -26.79 14.01
C VAL A 103 -31.90 -27.49 14.28
N THR A 104 -31.18 -27.87 13.23
CA THR A 104 -29.93 -28.64 13.33
C THR A 104 -28.69 -27.79 13.12
N GLY A 105 -28.81 -26.60 12.52
CA GLY A 105 -27.65 -25.78 12.16
C GLY A 105 -26.79 -26.38 11.05
N LEU A 106 -27.30 -27.40 10.34
CA LEU A 106 -26.64 -28.03 9.20
C LEU A 106 -27.10 -27.33 7.93
N SER A 107 -26.17 -27.00 7.02
CA SER A 107 -26.49 -26.45 5.71
C SER A 107 -26.52 -27.52 4.61
N SER A 108 -27.44 -27.37 3.66
CA SER A 108 -27.62 -28.22 2.49
C SER A 108 -27.28 -27.44 1.22
N SER A 109 -26.45 -28.01 0.34
CA SER A 109 -26.14 -27.41 -0.98
C SER A 109 -27.35 -27.55 -1.90
N GLU A 110 -27.87 -26.43 -2.37
CA GLU A 110 -29.05 -26.35 -3.25
C GLU A 110 -28.63 -25.97 -4.68
N PHE A 111 -27.64 -25.09 -4.85
CA PHE A 111 -27.13 -24.71 -6.18
C PHE A 111 -25.68 -24.23 -6.15
N GLY A 112 -24.80 -24.96 -6.86
CA GLY A 112 -23.43 -24.56 -7.11
C GLY A 112 -23.10 -24.38 -8.59
N GLY A 113 -22.10 -23.54 -8.86
CA GLY A 113 -21.63 -23.19 -10.20
C GLY A 113 -20.11 -23.03 -10.28
N ASP A 114 -19.58 -23.16 -11.49
CA ASP A 114 -18.21 -22.82 -11.89
C ASP A 114 -18.34 -21.91 -13.11
N ARG A 115 -17.92 -20.65 -12.98
CA ARG A 115 -18.21 -19.56 -13.92
C ARG A 115 -17.04 -18.59 -14.01
N GLU A 116 -16.96 -17.89 -15.14
CA GLU A 116 -16.11 -16.72 -15.30
C GLU A 116 -16.97 -15.47 -15.10
N PHE A 117 -16.52 -14.58 -14.21
CA PHE A 117 -17.11 -13.29 -13.92
C PHE A 117 -16.26 -12.19 -14.55
N SER A 118 -16.91 -11.18 -15.12
CA SER A 118 -16.25 -10.01 -15.72
C SER A 118 -17.10 -8.76 -15.50
N SER A 119 -16.63 -7.59 -15.95
CA SER A 119 -17.46 -6.37 -16.01
C SER A 119 -18.63 -6.45 -16.99
N GLU A 120 -18.65 -7.42 -17.91
CA GLU A 120 -19.80 -7.67 -18.80
C GLU A 120 -20.74 -8.74 -18.20
N ASP A 121 -20.18 -9.86 -17.72
CA ASP A 121 -20.90 -10.98 -17.10
C ASP A 121 -20.72 -10.99 -15.57
N ALA A 122 -21.20 -9.93 -14.91
CA ALA A 122 -20.96 -9.68 -13.49
C ALA A 122 -21.85 -10.48 -12.50
N SER A 123 -22.78 -11.30 -12.98
CA SER A 123 -23.83 -11.92 -12.15
C SER A 123 -24.13 -13.36 -12.57
N TRP A 124 -24.05 -14.33 -11.64
CA TRP A 124 -24.37 -15.74 -11.91
C TRP A 124 -25.14 -16.38 -10.75
N GLY A 125 -26.09 -17.26 -11.06
CA GLY A 125 -27.00 -17.82 -10.06
C GLY A 125 -28.02 -18.80 -10.64
N THR A 126 -29.12 -19.01 -9.90
CA THR A 126 -30.25 -19.84 -10.32
C THR A 126 -31.59 -19.12 -10.12
N ARG A 127 -32.50 -19.36 -11.07
CA ARG A 127 -33.90 -18.91 -11.03
C ARG A 127 -34.79 -19.84 -10.22
N ASN A 128 -34.40 -21.11 -10.13
CA ASN A 128 -35.14 -22.17 -9.48
C ASN A 128 -34.26 -22.76 -8.38
N LEU A 129 -34.00 -21.98 -7.31
CA LEU A 129 -33.27 -22.50 -6.14
C LEU A 129 -34.17 -23.47 -5.38
N MET A 130 -35.37 -23.02 -5.02
CA MET A 130 -36.35 -23.79 -4.26
C MET A 130 -37.75 -23.20 -4.47
N TRP A 131 -38.78 -24.05 -4.38
CA TRP A 131 -40.17 -23.59 -4.29
C TRP A 131 -40.38 -22.80 -3.00
N ILE A 132 -41.09 -21.67 -3.10
CA ILE A 132 -41.35 -20.76 -1.97
C ILE A 132 -42.01 -21.50 -0.79
N SER A 133 -42.93 -22.41 -1.10
CA SER A 133 -43.65 -23.22 -0.09
C SER A 133 -42.78 -24.26 0.61
N THR A 134 -41.75 -24.83 -0.05
CA THR A 134 -40.76 -25.71 0.57
C THR A 134 -39.82 -24.90 1.46
N LEU A 135 -39.31 -23.77 0.95
CA LEU A 135 -38.45 -22.86 1.70
C LEU A 135 -39.09 -22.43 3.03
N GLU A 136 -40.37 -22.02 2.97
CA GLU A 136 -41.14 -21.53 4.12
C GLU A 136 -41.52 -22.60 5.14
N SER A 137 -41.53 -23.88 4.76
CA SER A 137 -41.88 -24.99 5.66
C SER A 137 -40.67 -25.70 6.26
N GLU A 138 -39.53 -25.72 5.56
CA GLU A 138 -38.33 -26.44 5.98
C GLU A 138 -37.23 -25.52 6.53
N TYR A 139 -36.99 -24.36 5.90
CA TYR A 139 -35.82 -23.50 6.18
C TYR A 139 -36.14 -22.19 6.91
N VAL A 140 -37.32 -21.60 6.71
CA VAL A 140 -37.74 -20.41 7.48
C VAL A 140 -38.28 -20.80 8.85
N ARG A 141 -37.68 -20.26 9.93
CA ARG A 141 -38.27 -20.33 11.29
C ARG A 141 -38.03 -19.06 12.09
N ASN A 142 -38.98 -18.73 12.96
CA ASN A 142 -38.99 -17.50 13.76
C ASN A 142 -38.85 -16.23 12.88
N ASP A 143 -39.48 -16.25 11.70
CA ASP A 143 -39.40 -15.20 10.68
C ASP A 143 -37.97 -14.89 10.17
N ARG A 144 -37.09 -15.91 10.18
CA ARG A 144 -35.71 -15.80 9.74
C ARG A 144 -35.36 -16.90 8.73
N LEU A 145 -34.63 -16.50 7.69
CA LEU A 145 -33.94 -17.38 6.73
C LEU A 145 -32.42 -17.16 6.86
N VAL A 146 -31.62 -18.19 6.59
CA VAL A 146 -30.15 -18.07 6.50
C VAL A 146 -29.67 -18.80 5.25
N ILE A 147 -28.97 -18.06 4.39
CA ILE A 147 -28.33 -18.55 3.17
C ILE A 147 -26.82 -18.49 3.40
N GLU A 148 -26.12 -19.60 3.23
CA GLU A 148 -24.65 -19.61 3.16
C GLU A 148 -24.24 -19.59 1.68
N CYS A 149 -23.22 -18.81 1.35
CA CYS A 149 -22.62 -18.79 0.02
C CYS A 149 -21.13 -19.08 0.17
N ASP A 150 -20.72 -20.30 -0.14
CA ASP A 150 -19.31 -20.63 -0.32
C ASP A 150 -18.86 -20.03 -1.66
N VAL A 151 -17.79 -19.22 -1.65
CA VAL A 151 -17.20 -18.62 -2.84
C VAL A 151 -15.71 -18.94 -2.86
N THR A 152 -15.23 -19.44 -4.00
CA THR A 152 -13.86 -19.85 -4.28
C THR A 152 -13.37 -19.14 -5.53
N VAL A 153 -12.57 -18.09 -5.36
CA VAL A 153 -12.02 -17.29 -6.47
C VAL A 153 -10.64 -17.81 -6.82
N VAL A 154 -10.39 -18.15 -8.08
CA VAL A 154 -9.05 -18.42 -8.58
C VAL A 154 -8.28 -17.10 -8.67
N ILE A 155 -7.37 -16.86 -7.73
CA ILE A 155 -6.46 -15.71 -7.74
C ILE A 155 -5.39 -15.91 -8.81
N GLY A 156 -4.98 -17.16 -9.04
CA GLY A 156 -3.99 -17.51 -10.05
C GLY A 156 -3.77 -19.01 -10.19
N THR A 157 -2.92 -19.37 -11.14
CA THR A 157 -2.42 -20.75 -11.27
C THR A 157 -1.06 -20.85 -10.59
N ALA A 158 -0.92 -21.69 -9.56
CA ALA A 158 0.38 -22.03 -9.00
C ALA A 158 1.08 -23.04 -9.93
N VAL A 159 1.48 -22.56 -11.12
CA VAL A 159 2.14 -23.37 -12.15
C VAL A 159 3.56 -23.69 -11.70
N SER A 160 3.79 -24.96 -11.33
CA SER A 160 5.13 -25.54 -11.43
C SER A 160 5.51 -25.59 -12.92
N LYS A 161 6.20 -24.55 -13.41
CA LYS A 161 6.42 -24.24 -14.84
C LYS A 161 6.82 -25.47 -15.68
N SER A 162 6.00 -25.73 -16.70
CA SER A 162 6.24 -26.63 -17.83
C SER A 162 5.02 -26.44 -18.74
N GLU A 163 4.98 -25.46 -19.63
CA GLU A 163 6.09 -25.01 -20.48
C GLU A 163 7.07 -23.99 -19.86
N THR A 164 8.27 -23.90 -20.44
CA THR A 164 9.46 -23.25 -19.88
C THR A 164 9.51 -21.73 -20.14
N ILE A 165 8.55 -20.99 -19.59
CA ILE A 165 8.62 -19.52 -19.59
C ILE A 165 9.72 -19.06 -18.61
N PHE A 166 10.89 -18.72 -19.15
CA PHE A 166 11.88 -17.90 -18.45
C PHE A 166 11.26 -16.53 -18.19
N ASP A 167 10.95 -16.25 -16.93
CA ASP A 167 10.36 -14.98 -16.53
C ASP A 167 11.50 -14.07 -16.04
N ILE A 168 11.79 -13.06 -16.85
CA ILE A 168 12.93 -12.18 -16.69
C ILE A 168 12.53 -11.08 -15.70
N HIS A 169 13.05 -11.20 -14.48
CA HIS A 169 12.69 -10.35 -13.35
C HIS A 169 13.24 -8.93 -13.53
N VAL A 170 12.38 -8.02 -13.98
CA VAL A 170 12.68 -6.59 -14.09
C VAL A 170 12.97 -6.02 -12.70
N PRO A 171 14.11 -5.35 -12.46
CA PRO A 171 14.39 -4.72 -11.17
C PRO A 171 13.44 -3.54 -10.90
N PRO A 172 13.22 -3.17 -9.61
CA PRO A 172 12.42 -2.00 -9.25
C PRO A 172 13.02 -0.70 -9.80
N SER A 173 12.22 0.38 -9.80
CA SER A 173 12.68 1.71 -10.23
C SER A 173 13.82 2.22 -9.33
N ASP A 174 14.90 2.69 -9.94
CA ASP A 174 16.07 3.27 -9.26
C ASP A 174 16.09 4.81 -9.31
N VAL A 175 15.00 5.45 -9.79
CA VAL A 175 14.95 6.90 -10.02
C VAL A 175 15.07 7.70 -8.71
N LEU A 176 14.42 7.28 -7.64
CA LEU A 176 14.50 7.94 -6.33
C LEU A 176 15.89 7.84 -5.71
N ASP A 177 16.56 6.69 -5.86
CA ASP A 177 17.93 6.50 -5.38
C ASP A 177 18.92 7.35 -6.18
N ARG A 178 18.76 7.42 -7.51
CA ARG A 178 19.58 8.29 -8.38
C ARG A 178 19.40 9.78 -8.08
N LEU A 179 18.16 10.24 -7.87
CA LEU A 179 17.89 11.59 -7.38
C LEU A 179 18.56 11.81 -6.02
N GLY A 180 18.40 10.88 -5.08
CA GLY A 180 19.05 10.91 -3.78
C GLY A 180 20.58 11.09 -3.86
N ASN A 181 21.24 10.31 -4.72
CA ASN A 181 22.68 10.37 -4.94
C ASN A 181 23.15 11.71 -5.53
N MET A 182 22.34 12.38 -6.37
CA MET A 182 22.68 13.73 -6.87
C MET A 182 22.83 14.76 -5.75
N LEU A 183 21.98 14.71 -4.72
CA LEU A 183 22.05 15.61 -3.57
C LEU A 183 23.33 15.37 -2.73
N GLU A 184 23.82 14.13 -2.70
CA GLU A 184 24.98 13.73 -1.91
C GLU A 184 26.33 13.99 -2.61
N TRP A 185 26.35 14.05 -3.94
CA TRP A 185 27.57 14.28 -4.73
C TRP A 185 27.78 15.73 -5.17
N GLU A 186 26.75 16.58 -5.08
CA GLU A 186 26.72 18.00 -5.53
C GLU A 186 27.11 18.22 -7.02
N GLU A 187 27.28 17.15 -7.80
CA GLU A 187 27.79 17.19 -9.17
C GLU A 187 26.73 17.69 -10.16
N GLY A 188 26.96 18.87 -10.74
CA GLY A 188 25.99 19.55 -11.60
C GLY A 188 25.05 20.50 -10.86
N ALA A 189 25.23 20.69 -9.54
CA ALA A 189 24.47 21.65 -8.76
C ALA A 189 24.64 23.08 -9.29
N ASP A 190 23.51 23.75 -9.55
CA ASP A 190 23.45 25.06 -10.18
C ASP A 190 22.80 26.13 -9.29
N VAL A 191 22.40 25.80 -8.06
CA VAL A 191 21.96 26.75 -7.03
C VAL A 191 22.56 26.40 -5.66
N THR A 192 22.90 27.44 -4.90
CA THR A 192 23.44 27.37 -3.54
C THR A 192 22.48 28.02 -2.56
N PHE A 193 22.06 27.30 -1.53
CA PHE A 193 21.29 27.85 -0.41
C PHE A 193 22.22 28.22 0.74
N LYS A 194 21.99 29.39 1.34
CA LYS A 194 22.61 29.83 2.58
C LYS A 194 21.56 29.81 3.68
N VAL A 195 21.72 28.91 4.64
CA VAL A 195 20.77 28.73 5.75
C VAL A 195 21.52 29.08 7.03
N LYS A 196 21.36 30.32 7.46
CA LYS A 196 22.10 30.91 8.60
C LYS A 196 23.63 30.86 8.38
N GLU A 197 24.34 29.93 9.01
CA GLU A 197 25.79 29.74 8.84
C GLU A 197 26.14 28.63 7.84
N ASP A 198 25.19 27.74 7.52
CA ASP A 198 25.42 26.57 6.66
C ASP A 198 25.13 26.85 5.17
N VAL A 199 25.76 26.06 4.31
CA VAL A 199 25.69 26.17 2.85
C VAL A 199 25.33 24.81 2.26
N PHE A 200 24.34 24.78 1.37
CA PHE A 200 23.85 23.57 0.70
C PHE A 200 23.84 23.79 -0.81
N HIS A 201 24.36 22.85 -1.60
CA HIS A 201 24.24 22.88 -3.06
C HIS A 201 23.05 22.03 -3.52
N ALA A 202 22.39 22.46 -4.59
CA ALA A 202 21.21 21.82 -5.14
C ALA A 202 21.01 22.14 -6.63
N HIS A 203 20.03 21.48 -7.23
CA HIS A 203 19.69 21.53 -8.65
C HIS A 203 18.36 22.25 -8.83
N LYS A 204 18.35 23.40 -9.53
CA LYS A 204 17.13 24.19 -9.81
C LYS A 204 16.03 23.35 -10.45
N PHE A 205 16.42 22.43 -11.32
CA PHE A 205 15.55 21.45 -11.97
C PHE A 205 14.72 20.65 -10.96
N VAL A 206 15.37 19.95 -10.01
CA VAL A 206 14.67 19.10 -9.04
C VAL A 206 13.80 19.93 -8.09
N LEU A 207 14.29 21.11 -7.69
CA LEU A 207 13.54 22.03 -6.83
C LEU A 207 12.25 22.52 -7.50
N ALA A 208 12.32 22.94 -8.77
CA ALA A 208 11.17 23.39 -9.55
C ALA A 208 10.24 22.24 -10.01
N MET A 209 10.76 21.02 -10.15
CA MET A 209 9.98 19.81 -10.40
C MET A 209 9.10 19.45 -9.20
N ARG A 210 9.61 19.57 -7.97
CA ARG A 210 8.91 19.16 -6.75
C ARG A 210 8.07 20.28 -6.11
N SER A 211 8.51 21.54 -6.20
CA SER A 211 7.82 22.68 -5.57
C SER A 211 7.38 23.72 -6.62
N PRO A 212 6.07 24.00 -6.73
CA PRO A 212 5.56 25.13 -7.52
C PRO A 212 6.12 26.49 -7.06
N VAL A 213 6.45 26.63 -5.77
CA VAL A 213 7.03 27.85 -5.19
C VAL A 213 8.47 28.04 -5.67
N PHE A 214 9.31 27.00 -5.62
CA PHE A 214 10.64 27.07 -6.24
C PHE A 214 10.57 27.24 -7.76
N LYS A 215 9.60 26.64 -8.46
CA LYS A 215 9.41 26.92 -9.90
C LYS A 215 9.15 28.40 -10.16
N ALA A 216 8.28 29.03 -9.38
CA ALA A 216 7.98 30.46 -9.49
C ALA A 216 9.15 31.38 -9.08
N GLU A 217 9.98 30.98 -8.11
CA GLU A 217 11.16 31.74 -7.68
C GLU A 217 12.37 31.59 -8.62
N LEU A 218 12.57 30.41 -9.21
CA LEU A 218 13.73 30.11 -10.05
C LEU A 218 13.49 30.50 -11.52
N TYR A 219 12.33 30.15 -12.08
CA TYR A 219 12.01 30.31 -13.51
C TYR A 219 10.96 31.40 -13.79
N GLY A 220 10.19 31.82 -12.78
CA GLY A 220 9.10 32.79 -12.93
C GLY A 220 9.54 34.23 -13.30
N PRO A 221 8.59 35.13 -13.60
CA PRO A 221 8.89 36.47 -14.11
C PRO A 221 9.78 37.32 -13.19
N MET A 222 9.65 37.14 -11.87
CA MET A 222 10.44 37.80 -10.82
C MET A 222 11.71 37.03 -10.42
N GLY A 223 11.99 35.89 -11.06
CA GLY A 223 13.07 34.99 -10.64
C GLY A 223 14.46 35.64 -10.66
N VAL A 224 15.38 35.08 -9.88
CA VAL A 224 16.63 35.74 -9.47
C VAL A 224 17.71 35.69 -10.57
N LYS A 225 17.42 36.35 -11.70
CA LYS A 225 18.07 36.31 -13.03
C LYS A 225 19.58 36.55 -13.13
N ASN A 226 20.30 36.73 -12.02
CA ASN A 226 21.76 36.92 -12.01
C ASN A 226 22.49 36.36 -10.76
N THR A 227 21.83 35.64 -9.84
CA THR A 227 22.53 35.02 -8.69
C THR A 227 22.01 33.61 -8.40
N ASN A 228 22.89 32.61 -8.57
CA ASN A 228 22.66 31.22 -8.18
C ASN A 228 22.70 31.01 -6.64
N THR A 229 22.36 32.03 -5.85
CA THR A 229 22.46 31.99 -4.38
C THR A 229 21.16 32.49 -3.76
N ILE A 230 20.51 31.64 -2.96
CA ILE A 230 19.28 31.95 -2.22
C ILE A 230 19.61 31.93 -0.72
N THR A 231 19.02 32.85 0.06
CA THR A 231 19.22 32.92 1.52
C THR A 231 17.92 32.56 2.22
N ILE A 232 17.98 31.59 3.14
CA ILE A 232 16.85 31.14 3.96
C ILE A 232 17.10 31.56 5.40
N GLU A 233 16.32 32.51 5.89
CA GLU A 233 16.45 33.06 7.25
C GLU A 233 15.52 32.32 8.24
N ASP A 234 14.30 32.00 7.80
CA ASP A 234 13.21 31.46 8.63
C ASP A 234 13.26 29.94 8.90
N MET A 235 14.34 29.25 8.55
CA MET A 235 14.47 27.79 8.73
C MET A 235 15.77 27.41 9.44
N GLN A 236 15.75 26.35 10.26
CA GLN A 236 16.97 25.78 10.83
C GLN A 236 17.71 24.94 9.76
N PRO A 237 19.05 24.88 9.76
CA PRO A 237 19.80 24.09 8.78
C PRO A 237 19.48 22.58 8.81
N SER A 238 19.20 22.02 9.99
CA SER A 238 18.78 20.62 10.14
C SER A 238 17.42 20.35 9.50
N VAL A 239 16.45 21.25 9.70
CA VAL A 239 15.14 21.23 9.03
C VAL A 239 15.31 21.38 7.52
N PHE A 240 16.14 22.33 7.05
CA PHE A 240 16.38 22.51 5.62
C PHE A 240 17.08 21.31 4.96
N LYS A 241 18.01 20.65 5.67
CA LYS A 241 18.61 19.40 5.22
C LYS A 241 17.58 18.27 5.10
N ALA A 242 16.67 18.14 6.07
CA ALA A 242 15.58 17.16 6.02
C ALA A 242 14.53 17.49 4.95
N PHE A 243 14.31 18.77 4.67
CA PHE A 243 13.45 19.26 3.58
C PHE A 243 14.06 18.98 2.20
N LEU A 244 15.36 19.23 2.01
CA LEU A 244 16.08 18.79 0.80
C LEU A 244 16.09 17.26 0.66
N HIS A 245 16.28 16.50 1.74
CA HIS A 245 16.18 15.03 1.70
C HIS A 245 14.83 14.58 1.13
N PHE A 246 13.72 15.18 1.59
CA PHE A 246 12.40 14.88 1.05
C PHE A 246 12.29 15.23 -0.43
N ILE A 247 12.80 16.39 -0.86
CA ILE A 247 12.74 16.82 -2.27
C ILE A 247 13.41 15.82 -3.23
N TYR A 248 14.50 15.16 -2.82
CA TYR A 248 15.21 14.22 -3.70
C TYR A 248 14.83 12.74 -3.48
N LYS A 249 14.43 12.33 -2.27
CA LYS A 249 14.15 10.92 -1.92
C LYS A 249 12.67 10.64 -1.57
N ASP A 250 11.80 11.64 -1.70
CA ASP A 250 10.34 11.61 -1.45
C ASP A 250 9.91 10.94 -0.13
N SER A 251 10.79 11.04 0.87
CA SER A 251 10.71 10.40 2.17
C SER A 251 11.35 11.30 3.22
N LEU A 252 10.82 11.27 4.44
CA LEU A 252 11.47 11.89 5.57
C LEU A 252 12.78 11.14 5.88
N PRO A 253 13.88 11.83 6.25
CA PRO A 253 15.10 11.15 6.64
C PRO A 253 14.89 10.32 7.91
N ALA A 254 15.74 9.31 8.12
CA ALA A 254 15.89 8.68 9.42
C ALA A 254 16.23 9.76 10.48
N MET A 255 15.56 9.71 11.63
CA MET A 255 15.71 10.68 12.73
C MET A 255 16.14 9.99 14.02
N ASP A 256 16.89 8.89 13.90
CA ASP A 256 17.16 7.97 15.02
C ASP A 256 18.13 8.56 16.07
N ASP A 257 18.92 9.56 15.67
CA ASP A 257 19.79 10.36 16.55
C ASP A 257 19.03 11.36 17.45
N LEU A 258 17.73 11.58 17.21
CA LEU A 258 16.90 12.54 17.94
C LEU A 258 16.01 11.86 18.99
N ASP A 259 15.62 12.57 20.05
CA ASP A 259 14.58 12.09 20.97
C ASP A 259 13.15 12.28 20.40
N GLU A 260 12.14 11.68 21.04
CA GLU A 260 10.74 11.73 20.55
C GLU A 260 10.11 13.14 20.59
N VAL A 261 10.65 14.07 21.39
CA VAL A 261 10.23 15.49 21.43
C VAL A 261 10.92 16.26 20.31
N GLU A 262 12.22 16.04 20.10
CA GLU A 262 12.99 16.61 18.99
C GLU A 262 12.46 16.15 17.63
N LYS A 263 12.10 14.87 17.47
CA LYS A 263 11.41 14.34 16.27
C LYS A 263 10.06 15.03 16.05
N LYS A 264 9.25 15.19 17.11
CA LYS A 264 7.98 15.92 17.03
C LYS A 264 8.20 17.36 16.54
N GLU A 265 9.15 18.09 17.09
CA GLU A 265 9.41 19.49 16.70
C GLU A 265 10.02 19.60 15.29
N MET A 266 10.91 18.68 14.91
CA MET A 266 11.43 18.54 13.55
C MET A 266 10.27 18.36 12.55
N VAL A 267 9.35 17.42 12.81
CA VAL A 267 8.19 17.17 11.93
C VAL A 267 7.21 18.34 11.90
N LYS A 268 7.01 19.08 13.01
CA LYS A 268 6.25 20.35 12.97
C LYS A 268 6.91 21.38 12.05
N HIS A 269 8.21 21.59 12.15
CA HIS A 269 8.93 22.52 11.28
C HIS A 269 8.91 22.06 9.81
N LEU A 270 8.95 20.77 9.55
CA LEU A 270 8.83 20.20 8.20
C LEU A 270 7.40 20.30 7.64
N LEU A 271 6.35 20.26 8.48
CA LEU A 271 4.97 20.58 8.09
C LEU A 271 4.83 22.05 7.67
N VAL A 272 5.42 22.97 8.44
CA VAL A 272 5.46 24.41 8.09
C VAL A 272 6.19 24.64 6.77
N ALA A 273 7.34 23.98 6.58
CA ALA A 273 8.09 24.04 5.33
C ALA A 273 7.29 23.46 4.15
N ALA A 274 6.61 22.33 4.34
CA ALA A 274 5.82 21.69 3.31
C ALA A 274 4.64 22.58 2.86
N ASP A 275 3.99 23.28 3.80
CA ASP A 275 2.96 24.26 3.50
C ASP A 275 3.52 25.48 2.73
N TRP A 276 4.62 26.08 3.21
CA TRP A 276 5.25 27.25 2.57
C TRP A 276 5.76 27.00 1.15
N TYR A 277 6.19 25.78 0.84
CA TYR A 277 6.70 25.40 -0.47
C TYR A 277 5.70 24.58 -1.32
N ALA A 278 4.45 24.45 -0.87
CA ALA A 278 3.36 23.70 -1.53
C ALA A 278 3.70 22.21 -1.82
N MET A 279 4.40 21.56 -0.90
CA MET A 279 4.79 20.14 -0.95
C MET A 279 3.69 19.26 -0.32
N GLU A 280 2.51 19.17 -0.94
CA GLU A 280 1.31 18.60 -0.31
C GLU A 280 1.50 17.15 0.20
N ARG A 281 2.19 16.29 -0.55
CA ARG A 281 2.49 14.90 -0.11
C ARG A 281 3.33 14.88 1.18
N MET A 282 4.34 15.76 1.29
CA MET A 282 5.15 15.91 2.49
C MET A 282 4.32 16.39 3.69
N LYS A 283 3.42 17.34 3.44
CA LYS A 283 2.49 17.89 4.44
C LYS A 283 1.61 16.77 5.03
N VAL A 284 1.00 15.94 4.19
CA VAL A 284 0.17 14.79 4.62
C VAL A 284 0.98 13.73 5.37
N ILE A 285 2.24 13.48 5.00
CA ILE A 285 3.15 12.60 5.77
C ILE A 285 3.41 13.16 7.17
N CYS A 286 3.68 14.47 7.28
CA CYS A 286 3.84 15.13 8.58
C CYS A 286 2.53 15.13 9.40
N GLU A 287 1.37 15.31 8.77
CA GLU A 287 0.06 15.15 9.42
C GLU A 287 -0.11 13.73 9.99
N SER A 288 0.16 12.69 9.20
CA SER A 288 0.02 11.29 9.61
C SER A 288 0.96 10.94 10.77
N PHE A 289 2.22 11.41 10.73
CA PHE A 289 3.18 11.23 11.82
C PHE A 289 2.71 11.92 13.12
N LEU A 290 2.28 13.17 13.04
CA LEU A 290 1.84 13.93 14.22
C LEU A 290 0.54 13.36 14.81
N ALA A 291 -0.41 12.90 13.97
CA ALA A 291 -1.64 12.26 14.40
C ALA A 291 -1.39 10.94 15.16
N LYS A 292 -0.44 10.12 14.68
CA LYS A 292 -0.02 8.87 15.34
C LYS A 292 0.77 9.07 16.64
N LYS A 293 1.13 10.30 16.98
CA LYS A 293 1.96 10.66 18.14
C LYS A 293 1.30 11.69 19.08
N LEU A 294 -0.01 11.91 18.97
CA LEU A 294 -0.77 12.82 19.84
C LEU A 294 -0.76 12.38 21.31
N ASP A 295 -0.65 13.36 22.20
CA ASP A 295 -0.75 13.20 23.65
C ASP A 295 -1.48 14.41 24.27
N ALA A 296 -1.85 14.31 25.56
CA ALA A 296 -2.65 15.32 26.25
C ALA A 296 -1.95 16.69 26.43
N GLU A 297 -0.63 16.75 26.34
CA GLU A 297 0.15 17.97 26.54
C GLU A 297 0.39 18.71 25.22
N SER A 298 0.64 17.96 24.15
CA SER A 298 0.92 18.49 22.81
C SER A 298 -0.33 18.75 21.96
N VAL A 299 -1.43 18.00 22.13
CA VAL A 299 -2.59 18.04 21.22
C VAL A 299 -3.15 19.45 20.98
N ALA A 300 -3.16 20.31 21.99
CA ALA A 300 -3.61 21.69 21.83
C ALA A 300 -2.64 22.55 20.97
N THR A 301 -1.33 22.31 21.05
CA THR A 301 -0.33 22.96 20.19
C THR A 301 -0.36 22.41 18.77
N THR A 302 -0.52 21.09 18.62
CA THR A 302 -0.64 20.41 17.32
C THR A 302 -1.92 20.84 16.60
N LEU A 303 -3.03 21.03 17.32
CA LEU A 303 -4.28 21.56 16.78
C LEU A 303 -4.15 23.03 16.33
N ALA A 304 -3.45 23.87 17.08
CA ALA A 304 -3.18 25.25 16.68
C ALA A 304 -2.35 25.30 15.38
N LEU A 305 -1.30 24.46 15.28
CA LEU A 305 -0.49 24.32 14.06
C LEU A 305 -1.33 23.82 12.87
N ALA A 306 -2.19 22.83 13.10
CA ALA A 306 -3.01 22.23 12.05
C ALA A 306 -4.08 23.20 11.51
N ASP A 307 -4.67 24.04 12.37
CA ASP A 307 -5.60 25.10 11.95
C ASP A 307 -4.86 26.20 11.16
N GLN A 308 -3.69 26.64 11.65
CA GLN A 308 -2.84 27.65 11.04
C GLN A 308 -2.39 27.28 9.61
N HIS A 309 -1.98 26.02 9.38
CA HIS A 309 -1.52 25.51 8.07
C HIS A 309 -2.60 24.73 7.31
N HIS A 310 -3.86 24.84 7.73
CA HIS A 310 -5.04 24.27 7.07
C HIS A 310 -4.99 22.74 6.87
N CYS A 311 -4.22 22.05 7.71
CA CYS A 311 -4.05 20.60 7.80
C CYS A 311 -5.31 19.91 8.31
N ARG A 312 -6.28 19.69 7.41
CA ARG A 312 -7.63 19.23 7.79
C ARG A 312 -7.63 17.88 8.49
N GLN A 313 -6.80 16.93 8.06
CA GLN A 313 -6.81 15.58 8.58
C GLN A 313 -6.24 15.54 10.01
N LEU A 314 -5.09 16.20 10.24
CA LEU A 314 -4.50 16.39 11.57
C LEU A 314 -5.40 17.23 12.50
N ARG A 315 -6.10 18.23 11.96
CA ARG A 315 -7.06 19.04 12.72
C ARG A 315 -8.24 18.20 13.22
N ASP A 316 -8.83 17.37 12.37
CA ASP A 316 -9.90 16.46 12.76
C ASP A 316 -9.40 15.33 13.67
N ALA A 317 -8.18 14.82 13.48
CA ALA A 317 -7.52 13.90 14.40
C ALA A 317 -7.39 14.48 15.82
N CYS A 318 -6.88 15.71 15.94
CA CYS A 318 -6.76 16.41 17.22
C CYS A 318 -8.13 16.67 17.87
N ILE A 319 -9.14 17.12 17.11
CA ILE A 319 -10.49 17.35 17.65
C ILE A 319 -11.16 16.02 18.05
N GLY A 320 -10.89 14.94 17.33
CA GLY A 320 -11.28 13.57 17.70
C GLY A 320 -10.68 13.17 19.04
N PHE A 321 -9.35 13.23 19.17
CA PHE A 321 -8.62 12.94 20.41
C PHE A 321 -9.13 13.74 21.61
N ILE A 322 -9.35 15.05 21.46
CA ILE A 322 -9.88 15.90 22.54
C ILE A 322 -11.30 15.47 22.96
N ASN A 323 -12.11 14.94 22.04
CA ASN A 323 -13.47 14.49 22.32
C ASN A 323 -13.58 13.04 22.84
N THR A 324 -12.56 12.19 22.63
CA THR A 324 -12.52 10.80 23.11
C THR A 324 -11.63 10.59 24.33
N SER A 325 -10.69 11.50 24.60
CA SER A 325 -9.80 11.43 25.75
C SER A 325 -10.53 11.51 27.09
N ASN A 326 -10.09 10.73 28.06
CA ASN A 326 -10.48 10.84 29.46
C ASN A 326 -9.67 11.91 30.23
N ARG A 327 -8.69 12.56 29.60
CA ARG A 327 -7.81 13.58 30.18
C ARG A 327 -8.13 15.00 29.71
N VAL A 328 -9.41 15.31 29.49
CA VAL A 328 -9.85 16.64 28.99
C VAL A 328 -9.44 17.77 29.94
N ASP A 329 -9.49 17.54 31.26
CA ASP A 329 -9.12 18.57 32.24
C ASP A 329 -7.61 18.90 32.20
N ASP A 330 -6.74 17.91 31.92
CA ASP A 330 -5.31 18.13 31.69
C ASP A 330 -5.09 18.96 30.42
N ILE A 331 -5.78 18.61 29.33
CA ILE A 331 -5.72 19.35 28.05
C ILE A 331 -6.16 20.80 28.27
N VAL A 332 -7.29 21.02 28.98
CA VAL A 332 -7.84 22.35 29.27
C VAL A 332 -6.94 23.18 30.19
N SER A 333 -6.17 22.51 31.06
CA SER A 333 -5.17 23.12 31.95
C SER A 333 -3.81 23.36 31.27
N SER A 334 -3.59 22.82 30.06
CA SER A 334 -2.32 22.93 29.35
C SER A 334 -2.04 24.35 28.85
N GLN A 335 -0.76 24.73 28.87
CA GLN A 335 -0.29 26.00 28.29
C GLN A 335 -0.60 26.10 26.78
N GLY A 336 -0.64 24.97 26.08
CA GLY A 336 -1.02 24.90 24.66
C GLY A 336 -2.49 25.27 24.42
N TYR A 337 -3.40 24.89 25.33
CA TYR A 337 -4.82 25.27 25.22
C TYR A 337 -5.04 26.75 25.57
N GLU A 338 -4.25 27.31 26.47
CA GLU A 338 -4.18 28.76 26.70
C GLU A 338 -3.61 29.55 25.51
N GLN A 339 -2.77 28.93 24.67
CA GLN A 339 -2.35 29.52 23.39
C GLN A 339 -3.44 29.38 22.32
N LEU A 340 -4.06 28.21 22.18
CA LEU A 340 -5.16 27.94 21.25
C LEU A 340 -6.34 28.91 21.43
N LYS A 341 -6.69 29.26 22.68
CA LYS A 341 -7.68 30.30 23.02
C LYS A 341 -7.39 31.69 22.42
N LYS A 342 -6.12 31.97 22.12
CA LYS A 342 -5.63 33.28 21.65
C LYS A 342 -5.38 33.28 20.14
N THR A 343 -4.94 32.15 19.57
CA THR A 343 -4.65 32.02 18.13
C THR A 343 -5.88 31.63 17.31
N SER A 344 -6.65 30.62 17.75
CA SER A 344 -7.77 30.05 16.98
C SER A 344 -9.05 29.87 17.83
N PRO A 345 -9.74 30.96 18.24
CA PRO A 345 -10.97 30.87 19.05
C PRO A 345 -12.11 30.10 18.38
N SER A 346 -12.17 30.12 17.04
CA SER A 346 -13.14 29.38 16.21
C SER A 346 -13.07 27.87 16.41
N VAL A 347 -11.87 27.30 16.54
CA VAL A 347 -11.64 25.86 16.74
C VAL A 347 -12.27 25.39 18.05
N ILE A 348 -12.23 26.21 19.10
CA ILE A 348 -12.81 25.87 20.40
C ILE A 348 -14.34 25.75 20.30
N VAL A 349 -14.99 26.61 19.52
CA VAL A 349 -16.44 26.48 19.26
C VAL A 349 -16.74 25.15 18.55
N GLU A 350 -15.92 24.76 17.58
CA GLU A 350 -16.09 23.50 16.85
C GLU A 350 -15.86 22.25 17.71
N ILE A 351 -14.87 22.27 18.61
CA ILE A 351 -14.66 21.20 19.61
C ILE A 351 -15.95 21.02 20.43
N TRP A 352 -16.54 22.11 20.93
CA TRP A 352 -17.76 22.07 21.74
C TRP A 352 -18.98 21.63 20.94
N GLU A 353 -19.11 22.04 19.67
CA GLU A 353 -20.15 21.54 18.77
C GLU A 353 -20.01 20.04 18.49
N LYS A 354 -18.81 19.54 18.17
CA LYS A 354 -18.57 18.10 17.95
C LYS A 354 -18.81 17.29 19.24
N SER A 355 -18.44 17.82 20.40
CA SER A 355 -18.72 17.21 21.71
C SER A 355 -20.22 17.10 21.99
N THR A 356 -20.98 18.18 21.78
CA THR A 356 -22.43 18.21 22.06
C THR A 356 -23.24 17.39 21.05
N LYS A 357 -22.81 17.32 19.78
CA LYS A 357 -23.38 16.41 18.77
C LYS A 357 -23.14 14.94 19.17
N SER A 358 -21.93 14.59 19.60
CA SER A 358 -21.61 13.22 20.06
C SER A 358 -22.42 12.77 21.28
N ARG A 359 -22.66 13.66 22.26
CA ARG A 359 -23.44 13.34 23.47
C ARG A 359 -24.91 13.01 23.18
N LYS A 360 -25.53 13.64 22.16
CA LYS A 360 -26.94 13.39 21.79
C LYS A 360 -27.20 11.95 21.31
N ILE A 361 -26.16 11.25 20.83
CA ILE A 361 -26.27 9.86 20.36
C ILE A 361 -26.44 8.89 21.55
N TYR A 362 -25.91 9.23 22.73
CA TYR A 362 -25.95 8.36 23.92
C TYR A 362 -27.19 8.56 24.82
N THR A 363 -28.00 9.59 24.60
CA THR A 363 -29.26 9.83 25.34
C THR A 363 -30.50 9.38 24.55
N GLY A 364 -30.33 8.37 23.68
CA GLY A 364 -31.33 7.92 22.70
C GLY A 364 -32.27 6.79 23.16
N SER A 365 -32.14 6.29 24.38
CA SER A 365 -33.06 5.29 24.96
C SER A 365 -33.09 5.38 26.48
N TRP A 366 -34.26 5.79 27.02
CA TRP A 366 -34.82 5.41 28.33
C TRP A 366 -36.15 6.17 28.50
N LEU A 367 -37.25 5.57 28.01
CA LEU A 367 -38.61 5.97 28.38
C LEU A 367 -39.07 5.11 29.56
N PRO A 368 -39.67 5.74 30.58
CA PRO A 368 -40.79 5.13 31.27
C PRO A 368 -42.04 6.02 31.18
N CYS A 369 -43.01 5.57 30.38
CA CYS A 369 -44.41 5.87 30.65
C CYS A 369 -44.86 5.00 31.85
N ASN A 370 -45.84 5.38 32.66
CA ASN A 370 -46.83 6.45 32.53
C ASN A 370 -47.36 6.82 33.93
N ASP A 371 -47.72 8.09 34.16
CA ASP A 371 -48.91 8.43 34.95
C ASP A 371 -49.31 9.92 34.79
N LYS A 372 -50.59 10.22 34.95
CA LYS A 372 -51.26 11.53 34.72
C LYS A 372 -52.53 11.63 35.60
N PRO A 373 -53.25 12.77 35.68
CA PRO A 373 -52.93 14.17 35.31
C PRO A 373 -52.73 15.01 36.62
N ILE A 374 -53.07 16.29 36.86
CA ILE A 374 -53.83 17.39 36.20
C ILE A 374 -53.24 18.74 36.69
N PHE A 375 -53.08 19.75 35.81
CA PHE A 375 -53.61 21.13 35.93
C PHE A 375 -53.03 22.09 34.87
N SER A 376 -53.88 23.03 34.43
CA SER A 376 -53.61 24.19 33.55
C SER A 376 -53.86 25.49 34.38
N PRO A 377 -53.62 26.75 33.93
CA PRO A 377 -53.61 27.21 32.53
C PRO A 377 -52.66 28.37 32.10
N SER A 378 -52.64 28.55 30.76
CA SER A 378 -52.51 29.78 29.95
C SER A 378 -51.21 30.64 29.93
N PRO A 379 -50.95 31.41 28.84
CA PRO A 379 -49.67 32.08 28.58
C PRO A 379 -49.73 33.63 28.54
N SER A 380 -48.58 34.31 28.59
CA SER A 380 -48.45 35.69 28.09
C SER A 380 -47.01 36.13 27.77
N SER A 381 -46.89 37.18 26.94
CA SER A 381 -45.73 38.05 26.70
C SER A 381 -44.42 37.48 26.14
N ARG A 382 -44.27 37.58 24.81
CA ARG A 382 -42.96 37.82 24.16
C ARG A 382 -42.40 39.17 24.62
N ARG A 383 -41.08 39.31 24.75
CA ARG A 383 -40.36 40.54 24.33
C ARG A 383 -38.88 40.27 24.03
N SER A 384 -38.40 40.88 22.96
CA SER A 384 -37.03 40.75 22.46
C SER A 384 -36.06 41.70 23.18
N LEU A 385 -34.78 41.33 23.21
CA LEU A 385 -33.69 42.31 23.09
C LEU A 385 -32.61 41.78 22.14
N LEU A 386 -32.47 42.45 21.00
CA LEU A 386 -31.23 42.48 20.23
C LEU A 386 -30.28 43.46 20.94
N PHE A 387 -28.99 43.17 21.00
CA PHE A 387 -27.97 44.24 21.12
C PHE A 387 -26.73 43.92 20.29
N ALA A 388 -26.09 44.99 19.81
CA ALA A 388 -25.17 44.96 18.68
C ALA A 388 -23.81 44.30 18.97
N ALA A 389 -23.27 43.63 17.96
CA ALA A 389 -21.82 43.50 17.82
C ALA A 389 -21.23 44.86 17.40
N SER A 390 -20.04 45.20 17.92
CA SER A 390 -19.27 46.37 17.49
C SER A 390 -17.81 45.98 17.28
N SER A 391 -17.16 46.62 16.32
CA SER A 391 -15.79 46.30 15.89
C SER A 391 -14.73 46.88 16.82
N ALA A 392 -13.67 46.11 17.06
CA ALA A 392 -12.36 46.61 17.45
C ALA A 392 -11.29 45.76 16.77
N ALA A 393 -10.27 46.40 16.19
CA ALA A 393 -9.17 45.73 15.50
C ALA A 393 -7.82 46.30 15.95
N ALA A 394 -6.82 45.43 16.09
CA ALA A 394 -5.41 45.77 16.24
C ALA A 394 -4.57 44.62 15.65
N ALA A 395 -3.38 44.91 15.15
CA ALA A 395 -2.61 43.99 14.30
C ALA A 395 -1.18 43.74 14.82
N SER A 396 -0.56 42.67 14.32
CA SER A 396 0.90 42.49 14.23
C SER A 396 1.21 41.57 13.04
N SER A 397 2.44 41.64 12.53
CA SER A 397 2.90 41.03 11.25
C SER A 397 4.45 40.92 11.32
N PRO A 398 5.22 40.59 10.25
CA PRO A 398 4.85 40.06 8.92
C PRO A 398 5.72 38.85 8.45
N LEU A 399 5.36 38.21 7.32
CA LEU A 399 6.33 37.90 6.23
C LEU A 399 5.73 37.43 4.88
N LEU A 400 4.43 37.16 4.77
CA LEU A 400 3.80 36.85 3.46
C LEU A 400 3.54 38.12 2.63
N ARG A 401 4.43 38.43 1.67
CA ARG A 401 4.15 39.44 0.63
C ARG A 401 4.87 39.27 -0.72
N ARG A 402 4.83 38.07 -1.29
CA ARG A 402 4.96 37.80 -2.73
C ARG A 402 4.06 36.63 -3.12
N LEU A 403 3.59 36.62 -4.37
CA LEU A 403 2.74 35.58 -4.99
C LEU A 403 1.37 35.34 -4.33
N GLU A 404 0.42 36.26 -4.53
CA GLU A 404 -0.99 35.86 -4.63
C GLU A 404 -1.79 36.86 -5.49
N ALA A 405 -2.08 36.51 -6.74
CA ALA A 405 -3.06 37.14 -7.64
C ALA A 405 -3.14 36.35 -8.97
N LEU A 406 -4.36 36.20 -9.51
CA LEU A 406 -4.71 35.42 -10.72
C LEU A 406 -4.61 33.89 -10.47
N VAL A 407 -5.54 33.03 -10.92
CA VAL A 407 -6.65 33.19 -11.89
C VAL A 407 -7.96 32.60 -11.33
N SER A 408 -9.10 33.25 -11.62
CA SER A 408 -10.43 32.62 -11.63
C SER A 408 -11.43 33.46 -12.46
N PRO A 409 -12.53 32.88 -12.97
CA PRO A 409 -12.75 32.93 -14.43
C PRO A 409 -13.99 33.74 -14.89
N VAL A 410 -14.04 34.02 -16.19
CA VAL A 410 -15.25 34.50 -16.90
C VAL A 410 -15.34 33.82 -18.28
N GLY A 411 -16.49 33.23 -18.58
CA GLY A 411 -16.83 32.72 -19.92
C GLY A 411 -17.65 33.72 -20.74
N SER A 412 -17.37 33.77 -22.04
CA SER A 412 -18.27 34.08 -23.18
C SER A 412 -19.46 35.06 -23.02
N SER A 413 -19.49 36.05 -23.94
CA SER A 413 -20.67 36.77 -24.46
C SER A 413 -21.28 37.89 -23.57
N PRO A 414 -21.95 38.92 -24.15
CA PRO A 414 -22.43 39.05 -25.54
C PRO A 414 -21.92 40.26 -26.35
N LEU A 415 -22.28 40.32 -27.64
CA LEU A 415 -22.23 41.52 -28.51
C LEU A 415 -23.22 42.60 -28.01
N PRO A 416 -22.97 43.90 -28.28
CA PRO A 416 -23.66 44.54 -29.40
C PRO A 416 -22.89 45.69 -30.11
N GLY A 417 -21.71 45.42 -30.68
CA GLY A 417 -20.99 46.35 -31.56
C GLY A 417 -20.46 47.65 -30.91
N LEU A 418 -20.08 48.62 -31.74
CA LEU A 418 -19.74 50.02 -31.40
C LEU A 418 -18.48 50.29 -30.49
N VAL A 419 -17.88 51.48 -30.71
CA VAL A 419 -17.49 52.56 -29.76
C VAL A 419 -17.10 52.20 -28.29
N GLN A 420 -16.04 52.72 -27.64
CA GLN A 420 -14.83 53.50 -27.99
C GLN A 420 -13.82 53.59 -26.79
N ARG A 421 -12.52 53.82 -27.09
CA ARG A 421 -11.50 54.66 -26.40
C ARG A 421 -11.53 55.00 -24.87
N GLN A 422 -10.35 54.81 -24.24
CA GLN A 422 -9.62 55.75 -23.33
C GLN A 422 -10.19 56.09 -21.92
N SER A 423 -9.47 56.63 -20.90
CA SER A 423 -8.03 56.60 -20.46
C SER A 423 -7.82 57.40 -19.13
N ARG A 424 -6.78 57.10 -18.32
CA ARG A 424 -6.12 57.96 -17.25
C ARG A 424 -6.90 58.18 -15.90
N ARG A 425 -6.35 58.57 -14.72
CA ARG A 425 -5.00 59.08 -14.26
C ARG A 425 -4.80 59.12 -12.69
N HIS A 426 -3.55 58.99 -12.19
CA HIS A 426 -2.91 59.62 -10.96
C HIS A 426 -3.46 59.35 -9.51
N SER A 427 -2.76 59.54 -8.35
CA SER A 427 -1.37 59.93 -7.94
C SER A 427 -1.01 59.60 -6.44
N THR A 428 0.25 59.87 -6.01
CA THR A 428 1.00 59.63 -4.71
C THR A 428 0.81 60.73 -3.61
N PRO A 429 1.42 60.78 -2.36
CA PRO A 429 2.80 60.40 -1.88
C PRO A 429 3.02 59.85 -0.41
N CYS A 430 4.30 59.75 0.06
CA CYS A 430 4.82 59.11 1.32
C CYS A 430 5.51 60.14 2.29
N PRO A 431 6.61 59.97 3.13
CA PRO A 431 7.78 59.03 3.13
C PRO A 431 8.25 58.26 4.46
N PRO A 432 9.22 58.66 5.36
CA PRO A 432 10.16 57.73 6.10
C PRO A 432 10.24 57.99 7.67
N PRO A 433 11.31 57.78 8.51
CA PRO A 433 12.69 57.16 8.41
C PRO A 433 13.27 56.38 9.68
N LEU A 434 14.59 56.02 9.63
CA LEU A 434 15.64 55.80 10.71
C LEU A 434 15.99 54.40 11.34
N HIS A 435 17.27 54.28 11.78
CA HIS A 435 18.09 53.11 12.26
C HIS A 435 18.46 53.23 13.80
N PRO A 436 19.46 52.57 14.49
CA PRO A 436 20.57 51.62 14.11
C PRO A 436 21.14 50.52 15.11
N THR A 437 22.04 49.63 14.59
CA THR A 437 23.30 49.02 15.18
C THR A 437 23.43 48.02 16.38
N ALA A 438 24.28 46.99 16.17
CA ALA A 438 25.36 46.41 17.06
C ALA A 438 25.03 45.53 18.31
N ALA A 439 25.92 44.65 18.87
CA ALA A 439 27.07 43.85 18.37
C ALA A 439 27.69 42.84 19.42
N THR A 440 28.23 41.70 18.95
CA THR A 440 29.36 40.86 19.52
C THR A 440 29.36 40.21 20.92
N ARG A 441 29.78 38.91 21.00
CA ARG A 441 31.07 38.35 21.58
C ARG A 441 31.02 37.11 22.54
N ARG A 442 31.70 36.01 22.11
CA ARG A 442 32.62 35.08 22.85
C ARG A 442 32.18 34.10 23.98
N ARG A 443 32.33 32.79 23.67
CA ARG A 443 33.10 31.69 24.35
C ARG A 443 33.97 32.05 25.59
N PRO A 444 34.25 31.14 26.58
CA PRO A 444 34.88 29.83 26.32
C PRO A 444 34.57 28.61 27.25
N SER A 445 35.28 27.51 26.96
CA SER A 445 35.26 26.09 27.41
C SER A 445 36.00 25.72 28.72
N LEU A 446 35.87 24.45 29.18
CA LEU A 446 36.98 23.68 29.82
C LEU A 446 36.94 22.15 29.52
N LEU A 447 37.42 21.23 30.39
CA LEU A 447 37.89 19.86 30.02
C LEU A 447 37.89 18.80 31.17
N ALA A 448 38.24 17.53 30.85
CA ALA A 448 38.49 16.29 31.68
C ALA A 448 37.27 15.32 31.86
N LYS A 449 37.32 13.96 31.70
CA LYS A 449 38.22 12.82 32.10
C LYS A 449 38.00 12.32 33.56
N SER A 450 38.02 11.03 33.96
CA SER A 450 37.98 9.69 33.27
C SER A 450 37.87 8.48 34.26
N SER A 451 37.56 7.25 33.76
CA SER A 451 38.09 5.89 34.12
C SER A 451 37.76 5.07 35.42
N ASN A 452 37.27 3.81 35.22
CA ASN A 452 37.65 2.47 35.79
C ASN A 452 37.21 1.89 37.20
N GLY A 453 36.84 0.58 37.22
CA GLY A 453 36.85 -0.38 38.38
C GLY A 453 35.53 -1.18 38.65
N VAL A 454 35.33 -2.51 38.84
CA VAL A 454 36.08 -3.83 38.74
C VAL A 454 36.26 -4.65 40.07
N VAL A 455 36.16 -6.01 40.01
CA VAL A 455 36.30 -7.10 41.06
C VAL A 455 35.03 -7.43 41.90
N GLY A 456 34.66 -8.68 42.32
CA GLY A 456 35.12 -10.08 42.03
C GLY A 456 34.74 -11.15 43.12
N GLY A 457 34.74 -12.47 42.79
CA GLY A 457 34.47 -13.65 43.68
C GLY A 457 33.08 -14.33 43.45
N SER A 458 32.82 -15.65 43.31
CA SER A 458 33.47 -16.94 43.72
C SER A 458 33.14 -17.37 45.19
N ASP A 459 32.89 -18.62 45.62
CA ASP A 459 33.04 -20.06 45.18
C ASP A 459 31.98 -20.95 45.93
N SER A 460 31.68 -22.27 45.78
CA SER A 460 31.96 -23.42 44.84
C SER A 460 31.09 -24.68 45.20
N ASP A 461 30.86 -25.61 44.23
CA ASP A 461 30.46 -27.06 44.33
C ASP A 461 29.11 -27.51 44.98
N ASP A 462 28.50 -28.68 44.66
CA ASP A 462 28.89 -29.85 43.83
C ASP A 462 27.67 -30.48 43.09
N GLY A 463 27.83 -31.21 41.97
CA GLY A 463 26.69 -31.85 41.26
C GLY A 463 26.80 -32.25 39.76
N VAL A 464 27.90 -32.87 39.33
CA VAL A 464 28.16 -33.55 38.00
C VAL A 464 26.90 -33.80 37.11
N VAL A 465 26.63 -33.07 36.01
CA VAL A 465 27.32 -32.95 34.68
C VAL A 465 27.09 -34.10 33.67
N VAL A 466 26.41 -33.76 32.56
CA VAL A 466 26.81 -34.10 31.16
C VAL A 466 26.61 -32.85 30.30
N ARG A 467 27.48 -32.59 29.31
CA ARG A 467 27.50 -31.34 28.51
C ARG A 467 27.27 -31.56 27.01
N ALA A 468 26.55 -30.62 26.40
CA ALA A 468 26.87 -29.96 25.12
C ALA A 468 26.17 -28.58 25.13
N GLY A 469 26.69 -27.50 24.54
CA GLY A 469 27.93 -27.32 23.78
C GLY A 469 27.70 -26.29 22.68
N GLU A 470 28.06 -25.02 22.92
CA GLU A 470 27.76 -23.91 22.01
C GLU A 470 28.54 -23.97 20.69
N GLY A 471 27.89 -23.50 19.61
CA GLY A 471 28.51 -23.31 18.29
C GLY A 471 27.48 -22.74 17.31
N ALA A 472 27.73 -21.52 16.80
CA ALA A 472 26.80 -20.85 15.90
C ALA A 472 26.85 -21.44 14.46
N GLY A 473 25.70 -21.46 13.79
CA GLY A 473 25.54 -21.93 12.42
C GLY A 473 24.12 -21.62 11.91
N GLU A 474 23.99 -21.37 10.61
CA GLU A 474 22.81 -20.72 10.01
C GLU A 474 21.53 -21.57 9.95
N ALA A 475 20.43 -20.85 9.74
CA ALA A 475 19.04 -21.27 9.53
C ALA A 475 18.77 -22.65 8.90
N HIS A 476 17.76 -23.34 9.44
CA HIS A 476 16.83 -24.15 8.64
C HIS A 476 15.46 -24.30 9.34
N LEU A 477 14.36 -24.27 8.57
CA LEU A 477 13.00 -24.43 9.10
C LEU A 477 12.71 -25.87 9.53
N ARG A 478 12.32 -26.07 10.79
CA ARG A 478 11.46 -27.19 11.23
C ARG A 478 10.58 -26.78 12.41
N ALA A 479 9.39 -26.24 12.11
CA ALA A 479 8.33 -26.07 13.10
C ALA A 479 7.68 -27.43 13.43
N ASN A 480 8.25 -28.17 14.38
CA ASN A 480 7.59 -29.34 14.97
C ASN A 480 6.60 -28.87 16.04
N SER A 481 5.31 -29.14 15.83
CA SER A 481 4.24 -28.77 16.76
C SER A 481 4.32 -29.51 18.09
N ARG A 482 4.36 -28.76 19.19
CA ARG A 482 4.20 -29.22 20.58
C ARG A 482 3.50 -28.13 21.39
N ALA A 483 2.19 -27.99 21.22
CA ALA A 483 1.40 -26.90 21.82
C ALA A 483 0.33 -27.38 22.81
N SER A 484 0.44 -28.61 23.32
CA SER A 484 -0.52 -29.20 24.26
C SER A 484 0.17 -29.95 25.40
N ALA A 485 -0.42 -29.89 26.60
CA ALA A 485 -0.09 -30.74 27.74
C ALA A 485 -1.32 -31.56 28.17
N TYR A 486 -1.05 -32.70 28.79
CA TYR A 486 -2.04 -33.65 29.28
C TYR A 486 -1.69 -34.00 30.73
N CYS A 487 -2.62 -33.75 31.65
CA CYS A 487 -2.47 -34.08 33.06
C CYS A 487 -3.24 -35.39 33.33
N PRO A 488 -2.56 -36.55 33.47
CA PRO A 488 -3.23 -37.84 33.63
C PRO A 488 -4.02 -37.91 34.93
N ASP A 489 -3.50 -37.31 36.00
CA ASP A 489 -4.07 -37.36 37.36
C ASP A 489 -5.10 -36.24 37.65
N GLY A 490 -5.43 -35.42 36.65
CA GLY A 490 -6.34 -34.28 36.77
C GLY A 490 -5.64 -32.96 37.10
N ASP A 491 -6.46 -31.94 37.39
CA ASP A 491 -6.07 -30.66 38.00
C ASP A 491 -6.66 -30.58 39.42
N ASP A 492 -6.25 -29.61 40.25
CA ASP A 492 -6.64 -29.52 41.67
C ASP A 492 -8.17 -29.53 41.86
N GLY A 493 -8.70 -30.63 42.41
CA GLY A 493 -10.15 -30.87 42.61
C GLY A 493 -10.84 -31.74 41.55
N TYR A 494 -10.11 -32.18 40.51
CA TYR A 494 -10.61 -33.01 39.40
C TYR A 494 -9.91 -34.39 39.33
N GLU A 495 -9.51 -34.94 40.49
CA GLU A 495 -8.67 -36.16 40.65
C GLU A 495 -9.20 -37.44 39.96
N ASP A 496 -10.51 -37.53 39.65
CA ASP A 496 -11.14 -38.65 38.92
C ASP A 496 -11.06 -38.52 37.38
N TYR A 497 -10.61 -37.39 36.88
CA TYR A 497 -10.58 -37.02 35.46
C TYR A 497 -9.14 -37.00 34.92
N ALA A 498 -9.01 -36.91 33.61
CA ALA A 498 -7.78 -36.49 32.95
C ALA A 498 -8.04 -35.14 32.27
N SER A 499 -7.05 -34.25 32.28
CA SER A 499 -7.19 -32.85 31.82
C SER A 499 -6.32 -32.57 30.59
N VAL A 500 -6.75 -31.64 29.74
CA VAL A 500 -6.02 -31.27 28.51
C VAL A 500 -5.99 -29.75 28.35
N PHE A 501 -4.80 -29.20 28.11
CA PHE A 501 -4.58 -27.76 27.93
C PHE A 501 -3.66 -27.46 26.72
N LEU A 502 -3.97 -26.39 26.00
CA LEU A 502 -3.14 -25.76 24.96
C LEU A 502 -2.24 -24.67 25.55
N TYR A 503 -1.06 -24.50 24.98
CA TYR A 503 -0.02 -23.56 25.41
C TYR A 503 0.44 -22.66 24.26
N LEU A 504 0.39 -21.34 24.46
CA LEU A 504 0.99 -20.35 23.56
C LEU A 504 2.50 -20.25 23.85
N LEU A 505 3.34 -20.77 22.94
CA LEU A 505 4.79 -20.85 23.13
C LEU A 505 5.59 -19.62 22.64
N THR A 506 4.93 -18.58 22.15
CA THR A 506 5.57 -17.41 21.55
C THR A 506 5.04 -16.12 22.16
N GLU A 507 5.93 -15.29 22.68
CA GLU A 507 5.59 -13.93 23.10
C GLU A 507 5.02 -13.14 21.92
N SER A 508 3.81 -12.58 22.08
CA SER A 508 3.18 -11.76 21.05
C SER A 508 2.56 -10.51 21.66
N ALA A 509 2.63 -9.37 20.97
CA ALA A 509 2.13 -8.08 21.50
C ALA A 509 0.60 -7.93 21.38
N SER A 510 -0.13 -9.02 21.16
CA SER A 510 -1.52 -9.02 20.70
C SER A 510 -2.33 -10.13 21.37
N GLN A 511 -3.62 -9.88 21.58
CA GLN A 511 -4.57 -10.88 22.06
C GLN A 511 -4.85 -11.92 20.96
N VAL A 512 -4.77 -13.21 21.28
CA VAL A 512 -5.02 -14.30 20.32
C VAL A 512 -6.26 -15.06 20.77
N ARG A 513 -7.35 -14.99 20.00
CA ARG A 513 -8.54 -15.83 20.24
C ARG A 513 -8.37 -17.16 19.49
N VAL A 514 -8.71 -18.26 20.14
CA VAL A 514 -8.66 -19.61 19.57
C VAL A 514 -10.00 -20.32 19.77
N LEU A 515 -10.45 -21.04 18.74
CA LEU A 515 -11.43 -22.12 18.86
C LEU A 515 -10.67 -23.44 18.77
N PHE A 516 -10.86 -24.33 19.74
CA PHE A 516 -10.27 -25.66 19.74
C PHE A 516 -11.35 -26.74 19.89
N ASN A 517 -11.15 -27.89 19.25
CA ASN A 517 -11.99 -29.07 19.38
C ASN A 517 -11.11 -30.30 19.61
N PHE A 518 -11.17 -30.88 20.82
CA PHE A 518 -10.45 -32.08 21.20
C PHE A 518 -11.25 -33.35 20.84
N LYS A 519 -10.59 -34.27 20.13
CA LYS A 519 -11.17 -35.53 19.64
C LYS A 519 -10.38 -36.73 20.13
N LEU A 520 -11.07 -37.78 20.56
CA LEU A 520 -10.47 -39.08 20.87
C LEU A 520 -10.85 -40.11 19.81
N LEU A 521 -9.86 -40.86 19.31
CA LEU A 521 -10.10 -41.99 18.41
C LEU A 521 -10.57 -43.20 19.23
N ASN A 522 -11.78 -43.69 18.97
CA ASN A 522 -12.18 -44.99 19.52
C ASN A 522 -11.45 -46.12 18.75
N PRO A 523 -10.62 -46.96 19.42
CA PRO A 523 -9.79 -47.95 18.74
C PRO A 523 -10.61 -49.08 18.08
N ALA A 524 -11.77 -49.41 18.64
CA ALA A 524 -12.62 -50.52 18.22
C ALA A 524 -13.54 -50.16 17.05
N THR A 525 -14.11 -48.94 17.02
CA THR A 525 -14.97 -48.47 15.92
C THR A 525 -14.22 -47.70 14.85
N ARG A 526 -13.02 -47.19 15.15
CA ARG A 526 -12.23 -46.25 14.31
C ARG A 526 -12.94 -44.94 13.98
N VAL A 527 -13.90 -44.55 14.82
CA VAL A 527 -14.58 -43.25 14.76
C VAL A 527 -13.92 -42.28 15.75
N TRP A 528 -13.81 -41.02 15.34
CA TRP A 528 -13.41 -39.91 16.23
C TRP A 528 -14.62 -39.38 16.99
N SER A 529 -14.54 -39.39 18.32
CA SER A 529 -15.49 -38.70 19.20
C SER A 529 -14.97 -37.30 19.49
N SER A 530 -15.73 -36.23 19.21
CA SER A 530 -15.47 -34.92 19.80
C SER A 530 -15.87 -34.98 21.29
N VAL A 531 -15.02 -34.45 22.16
CA VAL A 531 -15.15 -34.56 23.62
C VAL A 531 -15.30 -33.19 24.27
N CYS A 532 -14.55 -32.20 23.80
CA CYS A 532 -14.66 -30.81 24.22
C CYS A 532 -14.41 -29.89 23.01
N SER A 533 -15.23 -28.84 22.86
CA SER A 533 -15.09 -27.85 21.79
C SER A 533 -15.43 -26.47 22.31
N GLU A 534 -14.42 -25.62 22.50
CA GLU A 534 -14.55 -24.32 23.18
C GLU A 534 -13.80 -23.18 22.47
N THR A 535 -14.28 -21.96 22.66
CA THR A 535 -13.60 -20.73 22.23
C THR A 535 -13.03 -20.01 23.44
N SER A 536 -11.75 -19.65 23.39
CA SER A 536 -11.02 -18.99 24.47
C SER A 536 -10.08 -17.91 23.95
N GLU A 537 -9.64 -17.03 24.86
CA GLU A 537 -8.75 -15.90 24.57
C GLU A 537 -7.44 -16.05 25.33
N LEU A 538 -6.33 -16.12 24.59
CA LEU A 538 -4.97 -16.27 25.10
C LEU A 538 -4.23 -14.93 25.09
N TYR A 539 -3.41 -14.73 26.12
CA TYR A 539 -2.60 -13.53 26.34
C TYR A 539 -1.30 -13.91 27.06
N ASN A 540 -0.22 -13.14 26.89
CA ASN A 540 1.10 -13.51 27.42
C ASN A 540 1.12 -13.73 28.95
N GLU A 541 0.24 -13.08 29.71
CA GLU A 541 0.18 -13.23 31.17
C GLU A 541 -0.51 -14.52 31.62
N CYS A 542 -1.37 -15.12 30.77
CA CYS A 542 -1.97 -16.45 30.95
C CYS A 542 -1.92 -17.22 29.62
N PRO A 543 -0.80 -17.86 29.26
CA PRO A 543 -0.59 -18.49 27.95
C PRO A 543 -1.27 -19.86 27.80
N THR A 544 -2.31 -20.17 28.60
CA THR A 544 -2.90 -21.51 28.75
C THR A 544 -4.42 -21.50 28.65
N THR A 545 -5.00 -22.45 27.91
CA THR A 545 -6.46 -22.66 27.82
C THR A 545 -6.80 -24.14 27.64
N GLY A 546 -7.96 -24.60 28.10
CA GLY A 546 -8.37 -26.00 28.05
C GLY A 546 -9.35 -26.36 29.16
N THR A 547 -9.57 -27.67 29.36
CA THR A 547 -10.56 -28.22 30.30
C THR A 547 -9.89 -29.13 31.33
N ALA A 548 -10.23 -28.90 32.60
CA ALA A 548 -9.82 -29.72 33.73
C ALA A 548 -10.58 -31.07 33.78
N ASP A 549 -11.83 -31.07 33.32
CA ASP A 549 -12.78 -32.20 33.36
C ASP A 549 -12.94 -32.93 32.01
N PHE A 550 -11.95 -32.81 31.12
CA PHE A 550 -11.98 -33.26 29.72
C PHE A 550 -12.58 -34.66 29.52
N ILE A 551 -12.14 -35.66 30.30
CA ILE A 551 -12.79 -36.98 30.34
C ILE A 551 -12.54 -37.68 31.67
N LYS A 552 -13.47 -38.52 32.14
CA LYS A 552 -13.23 -39.39 33.29
C LYS A 552 -12.15 -40.43 32.96
N ARG A 553 -11.19 -40.63 33.87
CA ARG A 553 -10.06 -41.55 33.65
C ARG A 553 -10.53 -42.98 33.36
N SER A 554 -11.53 -43.44 34.11
CA SER A 554 -12.16 -44.76 33.93
C SER A 554 -12.94 -44.93 32.62
N GLU A 555 -13.38 -43.85 31.96
CA GLU A 555 -14.02 -43.89 30.65
C GLU A 555 -12.98 -43.91 29.52
N LEU A 556 -11.93 -43.08 29.66
CA LEU A 556 -10.75 -43.07 28.78
C LEU A 556 -10.08 -44.45 28.73
N GLU A 557 -9.77 -45.02 29.90
CA GLU A 557 -9.17 -46.36 30.05
C GLU A 557 -10.06 -47.47 29.47
N ALA A 558 -11.37 -47.41 29.67
CA ALA A 558 -12.28 -48.47 29.22
C ALA A 558 -12.62 -48.42 27.72
N SER A 559 -12.58 -47.23 27.11
CA SER A 559 -13.18 -47.00 25.77
C SER A 559 -12.24 -46.47 24.70
N TYR A 560 -11.10 -45.88 25.08
CA TYR A 560 -10.20 -45.16 24.17
C TYR A 560 -8.72 -45.58 24.29
N VAL A 561 -8.32 -46.23 25.39
CA VAL A 561 -6.98 -46.83 25.54
C VAL A 561 -6.94 -48.23 24.93
N GLN A 562 -5.94 -48.49 24.07
CA GLN A 562 -5.55 -49.81 23.59
C GLN A 562 -4.02 -49.92 23.63
N ASP A 563 -3.47 -51.04 24.11
CA ASP A 563 -2.03 -51.31 24.18
C ASP A 563 -1.23 -50.17 24.90
N ASP A 564 -1.74 -49.73 26.05
CA ASP A 564 -1.28 -48.59 26.87
C ASP A 564 -1.22 -47.23 26.11
N ARG A 565 -2.06 -47.06 25.07
CA ARG A 565 -2.08 -45.86 24.23
C ARG A 565 -3.51 -45.43 23.88
N PHE A 566 -3.76 -44.13 23.91
CA PHE A 566 -4.91 -43.50 23.23
C PHE A 566 -4.39 -42.50 22.19
N VAL A 567 -5.26 -42.02 21.30
CA VAL A 567 -4.91 -40.98 20.33
C VAL A 567 -5.84 -39.78 20.52
N LEU A 568 -5.25 -38.65 20.88
CA LEU A 568 -5.86 -37.33 20.92
C LEU A 568 -5.53 -36.58 19.63
N GLU A 569 -6.56 -36.13 18.92
CA GLU A 569 -6.47 -35.17 17.82
C GLU A 569 -7.09 -33.85 18.30
N TYR A 570 -6.66 -32.72 17.73
CA TYR A 570 -7.29 -31.43 17.97
C TYR A 570 -7.37 -30.59 16.72
N ASP A 571 -8.56 -30.04 16.46
CA ASP A 571 -8.71 -28.92 15.53
C ASP A 571 -8.34 -27.64 16.29
N LEU A 572 -7.57 -26.75 15.66
CA LEU A 572 -7.20 -25.45 16.23
C LEU A 572 -7.39 -24.34 15.20
N THR A 573 -8.44 -23.54 15.37
CA THR A 573 -8.72 -22.36 14.56
C THR A 573 -8.23 -21.13 15.31
N VAL A 574 -7.13 -20.54 14.84
CA VAL A 574 -6.55 -19.32 15.41
C VAL A 574 -7.17 -18.10 14.73
N PHE A 575 -7.95 -17.33 15.48
CA PHE A 575 -8.45 -16.04 15.00
C PHE A 575 -7.35 -14.99 15.17
N LEU A 576 -6.61 -14.75 14.09
CA LEU A 576 -5.71 -13.60 13.96
C LEU A 576 -6.52 -12.31 13.84
N GLY A 577 -7.14 -11.90 14.95
CA GLY A 577 -7.87 -10.66 15.03
C GLY A 577 -6.93 -9.48 14.83
N THR A 578 -7.07 -8.76 13.72
CA THR A 578 -6.67 -7.35 13.69
C THR A 578 -7.40 -6.63 14.84
N PRO A 579 -6.75 -5.71 15.56
CA PRO A 579 -7.32 -5.14 16.78
C PRO A 579 -8.43 -4.13 16.48
N VAL A 580 -9.62 -4.64 16.12
CA VAL A 580 -10.89 -3.89 16.09
C VAL A 580 -11.39 -3.71 17.53
N SER A 581 -10.52 -3.15 18.38
CA SER A 581 -10.96 -2.45 19.57
C SER A 581 -11.93 -1.36 19.13
N ARG A 582 -13.20 -1.44 19.55
CA ARG A 582 -14.17 -0.34 19.41
C ARG A 582 -13.85 0.83 20.36
N SER A 583 -12.60 1.29 20.35
CA SER A 583 -12.35 2.71 20.46
C SER A 583 -12.94 3.39 19.22
N LYS A 584 -13.40 4.64 19.34
CA LYS A 584 -13.54 5.51 18.16
C LYS A 584 -12.15 6.02 17.83
N GLY A 585 -11.36 5.16 17.18
CA GLY A 585 -10.07 5.50 16.62
C GLY A 585 -10.20 6.69 15.66
N VAL A 586 -9.21 7.57 15.68
CA VAL A 586 -9.04 8.63 14.69
C VAL A 586 -8.93 7.99 13.30
N SER A 587 -9.61 8.56 12.31
CA SER A 587 -9.47 8.17 10.90
C SER A 587 -8.00 8.20 10.49
N GLU A 588 -7.45 7.07 10.03
CA GLU A 588 -6.04 7.01 9.68
C GLU A 588 -5.76 7.89 8.44
N ILE A 589 -4.77 8.76 8.57
CA ILE A 589 -4.40 9.75 7.56
C ILE A 589 -3.68 9.03 6.42
N GLN A 590 -4.43 8.78 5.34
CA GLN A 590 -3.93 8.15 4.13
C GLN A 590 -2.93 9.08 3.42
N VAL A 591 -1.72 8.57 3.19
CA VAL A 591 -0.64 9.26 2.48
C VAL A 591 -0.75 8.93 0.99
N PRO A 592 -0.78 9.93 0.09
CA PRO A 592 -0.77 9.69 -1.36
C PRO A 592 0.47 8.90 -1.82
N PRO A 593 0.39 8.15 -2.95
CA PRO A 593 1.55 7.55 -3.59
C PRO A 593 2.57 8.62 -4.03
N SER A 594 3.80 8.20 -4.36
CA SER A 594 4.83 9.12 -4.84
C SER A 594 4.48 9.67 -6.22
N ASP A 595 4.53 10.99 -6.36
CA ASP A 595 4.26 11.75 -7.59
C ASP A 595 5.55 12.17 -8.33
N VAL A 596 6.71 11.64 -7.92
CA VAL A 596 8.02 12.05 -8.49
C VAL A 596 8.15 11.66 -9.96
N LEU A 597 7.75 10.44 -10.34
CA LEU A 597 7.80 9.98 -11.73
C LEU A 597 6.85 10.81 -12.61
N ASP A 598 5.61 11.04 -12.16
CA ASP A 598 4.66 11.91 -12.87
C ASP A 598 5.17 13.34 -13.00
N SER A 599 5.87 13.86 -11.99
CA SER A 599 6.48 15.19 -11.99
C SER A 599 7.64 15.28 -12.98
N LEU A 600 8.42 14.20 -13.12
CA LEU A 600 9.51 14.11 -14.08
C LEU A 600 8.99 13.95 -15.52
N GLY A 601 8.02 13.07 -15.74
CA GLY A 601 7.39 12.83 -17.04
C GLY A 601 6.81 14.09 -17.68
N LYS A 602 6.07 14.90 -16.90
CA LYS A 602 5.53 16.20 -17.35
C LYS A 602 6.62 17.16 -17.85
N LEU A 603 7.86 17.06 -17.38
CA LEU A 603 8.98 17.89 -17.85
C LEU A 603 9.59 17.43 -19.19
N GLN A 604 9.11 16.32 -19.76
CA GLN A 604 9.36 15.97 -21.17
C GLN A 604 8.42 16.74 -22.12
N GLU A 605 7.18 17.03 -21.69
CA GLU A 605 6.19 17.76 -22.49
C GLU A 605 6.54 19.26 -22.59
N PHE A 606 7.09 19.84 -21.52
CA PHE A 606 7.47 21.25 -21.45
C PHE A 606 8.97 21.44 -21.63
N THR A 607 9.38 22.14 -22.70
CA THR A 607 10.77 22.56 -22.95
C THR A 607 11.28 23.68 -22.01
N GLU A 608 10.56 23.94 -20.92
CA GLU A 608 10.86 24.99 -19.94
C GLU A 608 12.01 24.55 -19.02
N GLY A 609 13.19 25.14 -19.22
CA GLY A 609 14.41 24.80 -18.46
C GLY A 609 15.34 23.81 -19.17
N ALA A 610 14.98 23.35 -20.36
CA ALA A 610 15.85 22.52 -21.20
C ALA A 610 17.15 23.26 -21.55
N ASP A 611 18.29 22.63 -21.31
CA ASP A 611 19.62 23.23 -21.40
C ASP A 611 20.56 22.47 -22.35
N VAL A 612 20.08 21.40 -22.99
CA VAL A 612 20.76 20.68 -24.07
C VAL A 612 19.79 20.44 -25.23
N THR A 613 20.33 20.55 -26.45
CA THR A 613 19.64 20.19 -27.69
C THR A 613 20.30 18.93 -28.26
N ILE A 614 19.51 17.98 -28.74
CA ILE A 614 19.99 16.72 -29.30
C ILE A 614 19.44 16.59 -30.71
N LYS A 615 20.33 16.40 -31.69
CA LYS A 615 19.96 16.24 -33.10
C LYS A 615 20.11 14.80 -33.51
N VAL A 616 19.00 14.19 -33.96
CA VAL A 616 18.93 12.78 -34.32
C VAL A 616 18.47 12.68 -35.77
N GLN A 617 19.38 12.32 -36.66
CA GLN A 617 19.14 12.20 -38.12
C GLN A 617 18.42 13.41 -38.78
N GLY A 618 18.49 14.60 -38.17
CA GLY A 618 17.84 15.84 -38.63
C GLY A 618 16.65 16.30 -37.78
N GLU A 619 16.03 15.42 -36.99
CA GLU A 619 15.08 15.83 -35.95
C GLU A 619 15.81 16.50 -34.76
N VAL A 620 15.09 17.35 -34.03
CA VAL A 620 15.61 18.14 -32.92
C VAL A 620 14.81 17.85 -31.66
N PHE A 621 15.50 17.38 -30.62
CA PHE A 621 14.96 17.10 -29.30
C PHE A 621 15.56 18.10 -28.29
N HIS A 622 14.75 18.54 -27.34
CA HIS A 622 15.20 19.37 -26.21
C HIS A 622 15.11 18.55 -24.93
N ALA A 623 16.14 18.62 -24.09
CA ALA A 623 16.24 17.82 -22.88
C ALA A 623 17.02 18.57 -21.79
N HIS A 624 17.11 17.94 -20.62
CA HIS A 624 17.77 18.49 -19.44
C HIS A 624 19.03 17.68 -19.12
N LYS A 625 20.21 18.30 -19.15
CA LYS A 625 21.52 17.63 -18.98
C LYS A 625 21.58 16.76 -17.73
N ILE A 626 21.05 17.28 -16.63
CA ILE A 626 21.08 16.61 -15.33
C ILE A 626 20.23 15.35 -15.30
N VAL A 627 19.09 15.30 -16.02
CA VAL A 627 18.24 14.10 -16.12
C VAL A 627 18.92 13.04 -16.97
N LEU A 628 19.49 13.43 -18.12
CA LEU A 628 20.26 12.53 -18.98
C LEU A 628 21.44 11.90 -18.22
N ALA A 629 22.20 12.71 -17.49
CA ALA A 629 23.36 12.27 -16.70
C ALA A 629 23.00 11.46 -15.43
N MET A 630 21.84 11.73 -14.82
CA MET A 630 21.30 10.93 -13.72
C MET A 630 20.94 9.51 -14.17
N ARG A 631 20.33 9.39 -15.36
CA ARG A 631 19.79 8.12 -15.87
C ARG A 631 20.85 7.31 -16.62
N SER A 632 21.66 7.94 -17.47
CA SER A 632 22.72 7.30 -18.24
C SER A 632 24.13 7.74 -17.79
N PRO A 633 25.00 6.78 -17.38
CA PRO A 633 26.43 7.03 -17.19
C PRO A 633 27.14 7.54 -18.45
N VAL A 634 26.64 7.19 -19.64
CA VAL A 634 27.21 7.61 -20.94
C VAL A 634 26.92 9.08 -21.20
N PHE A 635 25.66 9.52 -21.05
CA PHE A 635 25.34 10.96 -21.12
C PHE A 635 26.03 11.76 -20.00
N LYS A 636 26.24 11.17 -18.81
CA LYS A 636 27.04 11.80 -17.75
C LYS A 636 28.48 12.06 -18.20
N ALA A 637 29.14 11.06 -18.79
CA ALA A 637 30.50 11.19 -19.29
C ALA A 637 30.61 12.18 -20.47
N GLU A 638 29.60 12.23 -21.35
CA GLU A 638 29.55 13.14 -22.50
C GLU A 638 29.30 14.61 -22.09
N LEU A 639 28.40 14.85 -21.13
CA LEU A 639 27.98 16.20 -20.72
C LEU A 639 28.85 16.81 -19.61
N TYR A 640 29.31 16.02 -18.65
CA TYR A 640 30.04 16.49 -17.46
C TYR A 640 31.50 16.00 -17.38
N GLY A 641 31.86 14.99 -18.18
CA GLY A 641 33.20 14.40 -18.17
C GLY A 641 34.33 15.29 -18.72
N PRO A 642 35.58 14.80 -18.73
CA PRO A 642 36.75 15.60 -19.10
C PRO A 642 36.76 16.12 -20.55
N MET A 643 35.95 15.53 -21.43
CA MET A 643 35.87 15.88 -22.86
C MET A 643 34.70 16.81 -23.21
N SER A 644 33.85 17.19 -22.25
CA SER A 644 32.73 18.09 -22.54
C SER A 644 33.21 19.52 -22.84
N ASP A 645 32.61 20.17 -23.85
CA ASP A 645 33.00 21.53 -24.24
C ASP A 645 32.39 22.56 -23.28
N LYS A 646 33.19 22.90 -22.25
CA LYS A 646 32.85 23.86 -21.20
C LYS A 646 32.76 25.32 -21.68
N SER A 647 32.97 25.59 -22.98
CA SER A 647 32.87 26.94 -23.56
C SER A 647 31.48 27.28 -24.13
N LEU A 648 30.66 26.27 -24.44
CA LEU A 648 29.35 26.46 -25.07
C LEU A 648 28.21 26.48 -24.04
N LYS A 649 27.36 27.50 -24.10
CA LYS A 649 26.14 27.57 -23.26
C LYS A 649 25.07 26.59 -23.74
N ASP A 650 24.88 26.50 -25.05
CA ASP A 650 23.96 25.59 -25.70
C ASP A 650 24.75 24.39 -26.24
N ILE A 651 24.81 23.29 -25.46
CA ILE A 651 25.38 22.04 -25.96
C ILE A 651 24.41 21.46 -26.99
N THR A 652 24.92 21.16 -28.19
CA THR A 652 24.21 20.39 -29.22
C THR A 652 24.86 19.03 -29.36
N LEU A 653 24.20 17.97 -28.88
CA LEU A 653 24.63 16.59 -29.16
C LEU A 653 24.14 16.18 -30.56
N HIS A 654 24.90 15.32 -31.22
CA HIS A 654 24.61 14.80 -32.56
C HIS A 654 24.63 13.27 -32.53
N ILE A 655 23.50 12.65 -32.89
CA ILE A 655 23.34 11.19 -32.92
C ILE A 655 22.93 10.81 -34.36
N GLU A 656 23.84 10.18 -35.09
CA GLU A 656 23.61 9.79 -36.49
C GLU A 656 23.18 8.31 -36.58
N ASP A 657 23.70 7.46 -35.68
CA ASP A 657 23.50 6.00 -35.65
C ASP A 657 22.16 5.54 -35.00
N MET A 658 21.14 6.40 -34.87
CA MET A 658 19.87 6.05 -34.23
C MET A 658 18.69 6.69 -34.94
N GLN A 659 17.62 5.93 -35.14
CA GLN A 659 16.37 6.46 -35.70
C GLN A 659 15.68 7.40 -34.70
N PRO A 660 15.05 8.51 -35.16
CA PRO A 660 14.35 9.44 -34.27
C PRO A 660 13.23 8.81 -33.43
N ALA A 661 12.55 7.77 -33.94
CA ALA A 661 11.53 7.03 -33.20
C ALA A 661 12.10 6.29 -31.98
N VAL A 662 13.20 5.55 -32.19
CA VAL A 662 13.94 4.85 -31.12
C VAL A 662 14.46 5.84 -30.10
N PHE A 663 15.02 6.98 -30.54
CA PHE A 663 15.47 8.02 -29.61
C PHE A 663 14.32 8.66 -28.83
N ARG A 664 13.14 8.86 -29.44
CA ARG A 664 11.94 9.38 -28.75
C ARG A 664 11.49 8.43 -27.63
N ALA A 665 11.54 7.12 -27.87
CA ALA A 665 11.21 6.10 -26.89
C ALA A 665 12.29 5.93 -25.79
N LEU A 666 13.59 6.04 -26.12
CA LEU A 666 14.67 6.15 -25.14
C LEU A 666 14.49 7.39 -24.24
N LEU A 667 14.18 8.54 -24.82
CA LEU A 667 13.93 9.77 -24.08
C LEU A 667 12.68 9.65 -23.19
N HIS A 668 11.62 8.98 -23.66
CA HIS A 668 10.46 8.64 -22.83
C HIS A 668 10.85 7.80 -21.62
N PHE A 669 11.64 6.74 -21.80
CA PHE A 669 12.12 5.92 -20.66
C PHE A 669 13.01 6.71 -19.69
N ILE A 670 13.83 7.64 -20.19
CA ILE A 670 14.67 8.51 -19.35
C ILE A 670 13.81 9.34 -18.38
N TYR A 671 12.70 9.92 -18.84
CA TYR A 671 11.83 10.78 -18.02
C TYR A 671 10.74 10.02 -17.24
N ASN A 672 10.23 8.88 -17.74
CA ASN A 672 9.07 8.19 -17.17
C ASN A 672 9.42 6.83 -16.51
N ASP A 673 10.61 6.28 -16.74
CA ASP A 673 11.05 4.94 -16.30
C ASP A 673 10.14 3.77 -16.77
N VAL A 674 9.36 4.03 -17.82
CA VAL A 674 8.50 3.08 -18.52
C VAL A 674 8.71 3.29 -20.03
N LEU A 675 8.67 2.21 -20.81
CA LEU A 675 8.67 2.31 -22.28
C LEU A 675 7.33 2.93 -22.74
N PRO A 676 7.30 3.68 -23.86
CA PRO A 676 6.02 4.09 -24.45
C PRO A 676 5.22 2.86 -24.89
N ALA A 677 3.92 3.01 -25.10
CA ALA A 677 3.09 1.95 -25.67
C ALA A 677 3.64 1.55 -27.05
N VAL A 678 4.15 0.32 -27.14
CA VAL A 678 4.69 -0.29 -28.37
C VAL A 678 3.70 -1.26 -29.03
N ASP A 679 2.48 -1.30 -28.51
CA ASP A 679 1.39 -2.19 -28.93
C ASP A 679 0.39 -1.49 -29.88
N ASP A 680 0.49 -0.17 -30.05
CA ASP A 680 -0.19 0.63 -31.10
C ASP A 680 0.44 0.43 -32.51
N LEU A 681 1.40 -0.50 -32.64
CA LEU A 681 2.16 -0.79 -33.86
C LEU A 681 1.91 -2.23 -34.31
N ASP A 682 1.89 -2.45 -35.63
CA ASP A 682 1.83 -3.80 -36.20
C ASP A 682 2.95 -4.69 -35.61
N GLY A 683 2.62 -5.93 -35.26
CA GLY A 683 3.45 -6.75 -34.34
C GLY A 683 4.93 -6.90 -34.73
N TYR A 684 5.24 -6.89 -36.03
CA TYR A 684 6.62 -6.91 -36.54
C TYR A 684 7.38 -5.59 -36.30
N GLU A 685 6.71 -4.43 -36.47
CA GLU A 685 7.32 -3.13 -36.18
C GLU A 685 7.53 -2.92 -34.67
N SER A 686 6.61 -3.44 -33.86
CA SER A 686 6.74 -3.52 -32.40
C SER A 686 7.98 -4.31 -31.97
N GLU A 687 8.24 -5.48 -32.58
CA GLU A 687 9.40 -6.32 -32.25
C GLU A 687 10.73 -5.66 -32.64
N GLU A 688 10.87 -5.15 -33.87
CA GLU A 688 12.08 -4.46 -34.33
C GLU A 688 12.36 -3.18 -33.52
N MET A 689 11.31 -2.45 -33.10
CA MET A 689 11.47 -1.30 -32.21
C MET A 689 12.06 -1.73 -30.85
N VAL A 690 11.59 -2.84 -30.26
CA VAL A 690 12.13 -3.34 -28.99
C VAL A 690 13.59 -3.83 -29.14
N LYS A 691 13.97 -4.42 -30.29
CA LYS A 691 15.37 -4.79 -30.58
C LYS A 691 16.29 -3.56 -30.63
N HIS A 692 15.88 -2.50 -31.32
CA HIS A 692 16.63 -1.24 -31.33
C HIS A 692 16.63 -0.51 -29.98
N LEU A 693 15.59 -0.68 -29.15
CA LEU A 693 15.57 -0.16 -27.78
C LEU A 693 16.49 -0.95 -26.84
N LEU A 694 16.70 -2.25 -27.07
CA LEU A 694 17.71 -3.05 -26.37
C LEU A 694 19.13 -2.58 -26.74
N GLU A 695 19.41 -2.39 -28.03
CA GLU A 695 20.67 -1.80 -28.52
C GLU A 695 20.90 -0.40 -27.91
N ALA A 696 19.87 0.46 -27.89
CA ALA A 696 19.94 1.78 -27.29
C ALA A 696 20.19 1.72 -25.77
N ALA A 697 19.52 0.80 -25.06
CA ALA A 697 19.67 0.63 -23.63
C ALA A 697 21.08 0.17 -23.26
N ASP A 698 21.66 -0.77 -24.01
CA ASP A 698 23.04 -1.21 -23.85
C ASP A 698 24.03 -0.07 -24.16
N ARG A 699 23.87 0.59 -25.31
CA ARG A 699 24.73 1.71 -25.77
C ARG A 699 24.77 2.90 -24.81
N TYR A 700 23.69 3.15 -24.06
CA TYR A 700 23.60 4.22 -23.05
C TYR A 700 23.69 3.71 -21.60
N ALA A 701 24.01 2.43 -21.36
CA ALA A 701 24.12 1.80 -20.04
C ALA A 701 22.87 1.98 -19.14
N MET A 702 21.69 1.78 -19.74
CA MET A 702 20.36 1.89 -19.14
C MET A 702 19.85 0.52 -18.68
N GLU A 703 20.53 -0.10 -17.71
CA GLU A 703 20.36 -1.52 -17.35
C GLU A 703 18.91 -1.96 -17.10
N ARG A 704 18.10 -1.16 -16.38
CA ARG A 704 16.68 -1.49 -16.15
C ARG A 704 15.86 -1.51 -17.45
N MET A 705 16.14 -0.61 -18.39
CA MET A 705 15.50 -0.58 -19.71
C MET A 705 15.87 -1.82 -20.52
N LYS A 706 17.15 -2.22 -20.47
CA LYS A 706 17.69 -3.41 -21.12
C LYS A 706 16.97 -4.68 -20.64
N VAL A 707 16.83 -4.86 -19.33
CA VAL A 707 16.10 -6.02 -18.75
C VAL A 707 14.60 -5.99 -19.09
N ILE A 708 13.98 -4.82 -19.23
CA ILE A 708 12.59 -4.72 -19.74
C ILE A 708 12.50 -5.18 -21.20
N CYS A 709 13.41 -4.73 -22.06
CA CYS A 709 13.47 -5.20 -23.45
C CYS A 709 13.74 -6.71 -23.54
N GLU A 710 14.62 -7.26 -22.68
CA GLU A 710 14.84 -8.71 -22.56
C GLU A 710 13.53 -9.45 -22.18
N SER A 711 12.78 -8.95 -21.19
CA SER A 711 11.51 -9.55 -20.74
C SER A 711 10.39 -9.48 -21.77
N ILE A 712 10.37 -8.44 -22.61
CA ILE A 712 9.42 -8.33 -23.73
C ILE A 712 9.82 -9.29 -24.87
N LEU A 713 11.11 -9.31 -25.24
CA LEU A 713 11.59 -10.18 -26.32
C LEU A 713 11.44 -11.66 -25.94
N SER A 714 11.76 -12.09 -24.71
CA SER A 714 11.64 -13.49 -24.31
C SER A 714 10.21 -14.04 -24.39
N LYS A 715 9.21 -13.16 -24.26
CA LYS A 715 7.77 -13.48 -24.41
C LYS A 715 7.30 -13.51 -25.88
N LYS A 716 8.06 -12.91 -26.80
CA LYS A 716 7.79 -12.89 -28.26
C LYS A 716 8.65 -13.91 -29.05
N VAL A 717 9.49 -14.72 -28.39
CA VAL A 717 10.35 -15.72 -29.07
C VAL A 717 9.53 -16.86 -29.70
N ASP A 718 9.79 -17.13 -30.99
CA ASP A 718 9.29 -18.26 -31.76
C ASP A 718 10.44 -19.02 -32.48
N VAL A 719 10.11 -20.01 -33.32
CA VAL A 719 11.07 -20.88 -34.01
C VAL A 719 11.91 -20.16 -35.08
N GLU A 720 11.37 -19.15 -35.76
CA GLU A 720 12.08 -18.34 -36.75
C GLU A 720 12.88 -17.21 -36.07
N SER A 721 12.31 -16.57 -35.04
CA SER A 721 12.94 -15.43 -34.34
C SER A 721 14.02 -15.83 -33.32
N VAL A 722 13.92 -16.99 -32.65
CA VAL A 722 14.82 -17.37 -31.53
C VAL A 722 16.31 -17.24 -31.86
N ALA A 723 16.73 -17.63 -33.05
CA ALA A 723 18.14 -17.61 -33.43
C ALA A 723 18.67 -16.20 -33.75
N ALA A 724 17.80 -15.28 -34.18
CA ALA A 724 18.13 -13.86 -34.33
C ALA A 724 18.17 -13.16 -32.97
N THR A 725 17.16 -13.40 -32.12
CA THR A 725 17.07 -12.85 -30.76
C THR A 725 18.22 -13.35 -29.87
N LEU A 726 18.66 -14.59 -30.02
CA LEU A 726 19.83 -15.14 -29.35
C LEU A 726 21.15 -14.50 -29.81
N ALA A 727 21.28 -14.17 -31.11
CA ALA A 727 22.45 -13.44 -31.62
C ALA A 727 22.51 -12.01 -31.05
N LEU A 728 21.36 -11.32 -31.01
CA LEU A 728 21.22 -10.00 -30.39
C LEU A 728 21.56 -10.05 -28.89
N ALA A 729 21.09 -11.08 -28.18
CA ALA A 729 21.34 -11.25 -26.75
C ALA A 729 22.82 -11.50 -26.43
N ASP A 730 23.54 -12.27 -27.25
CA ASP A 730 24.99 -12.47 -27.11
C ASP A 730 25.77 -11.18 -27.42
N GLN A 731 25.41 -10.49 -28.51
CA GLN A 731 26.01 -9.22 -28.94
C GLN A 731 25.94 -8.13 -27.86
N HIS A 732 24.78 -7.98 -27.20
CA HIS A 732 24.56 -6.99 -26.14
C HIS A 732 24.70 -7.55 -24.72
N HIS A 733 25.23 -8.77 -24.57
CA HIS A 733 25.53 -9.41 -23.29
C HIS A 733 24.29 -9.55 -22.35
N CYS A 734 23.10 -9.67 -22.93
CA CYS A 734 21.81 -9.92 -22.30
C CYS A 734 21.71 -11.38 -21.82
N SER A 735 22.24 -11.67 -20.63
CA SER A 735 22.35 -13.03 -20.11
C SER A 735 21.00 -13.72 -19.88
N GLN A 736 19.97 -12.98 -19.43
CA GLN A 736 18.67 -13.57 -19.12
C GLN A 736 17.90 -13.94 -20.40
N LEU A 737 17.91 -13.06 -21.41
CA LEU A 737 17.36 -13.36 -22.73
C LEU A 737 18.14 -14.47 -23.46
N LYS A 738 19.47 -14.49 -23.32
CA LYS A 738 20.32 -15.56 -23.85
C LYS A 738 19.99 -16.90 -23.23
N ASP A 739 19.84 -16.96 -21.90
CA ASP A 739 19.44 -18.18 -21.19
C ASP A 739 18.04 -18.65 -21.63
N ALA A 740 17.07 -17.73 -21.72
CA ALA A 740 15.71 -18.02 -22.19
C ALA A 740 15.69 -18.59 -23.61
N CYS A 741 16.45 -18.01 -24.55
CA CYS A 741 16.54 -18.49 -25.92
C CYS A 741 17.22 -19.87 -26.02
N ILE A 742 18.28 -20.12 -25.24
CA ILE A 742 18.95 -21.43 -25.24
C ILE A 742 18.01 -22.52 -24.69
N GLU A 743 17.23 -22.22 -23.65
CA GLU A 743 16.25 -23.16 -23.09
C GLU A 743 15.04 -23.37 -24.01
N PHE A 744 14.61 -22.35 -24.75
CA PHE A 744 13.64 -22.52 -25.85
C PHE A 744 14.16 -23.49 -26.92
N ILE A 745 15.42 -23.37 -27.35
CA ILE A 745 16.06 -24.28 -28.32
C ILE A 745 16.24 -25.69 -27.72
N ASN A 746 16.52 -25.82 -26.42
CA ASN A 746 16.65 -27.11 -25.74
C ASN A 746 15.31 -27.81 -25.51
N SER A 747 14.17 -27.13 -25.65
CA SER A 747 12.85 -27.75 -25.57
C SER A 747 12.75 -28.89 -26.61
N SER A 748 12.39 -30.08 -26.13
CA SER A 748 12.75 -31.36 -26.76
C SER A 748 11.96 -31.71 -28.03
N ASN A 749 11.18 -30.76 -28.55
CA ASN A 749 10.33 -30.87 -29.72
C ASN A 749 10.59 -29.79 -30.80
N ARG A 750 11.48 -28.81 -30.58
CA ARG A 750 11.69 -27.66 -31.50
C ARG A 750 13.09 -27.53 -32.11
N LEU A 751 14.07 -28.32 -31.64
CA LEU A 751 15.47 -28.13 -32.03
C LEU A 751 15.73 -28.32 -33.54
N ASP A 752 15.09 -29.31 -34.17
CA ASP A 752 15.28 -29.59 -35.60
C ASP A 752 14.68 -28.46 -36.47
N ASP A 753 13.48 -27.98 -36.14
CA ASP A 753 12.83 -26.85 -36.84
C ASP A 753 13.68 -25.56 -36.76
N VAL A 754 14.27 -25.28 -35.59
CA VAL A 754 15.19 -24.15 -35.42
C VAL A 754 16.46 -24.33 -36.26
N VAL A 755 17.02 -25.53 -36.37
CA VAL A 755 18.24 -25.80 -37.15
C VAL A 755 18.04 -25.56 -38.65
N ASP A 756 16.85 -25.85 -39.18
CA ASP A 756 16.49 -25.59 -40.58
C ASP A 756 16.07 -24.13 -40.85
N SER A 757 15.92 -23.29 -39.80
CA SER A 757 15.56 -21.87 -39.93
C SER A 757 16.65 -21.00 -40.57
N GLN A 758 16.23 -19.93 -41.25
CA GLN A 758 17.16 -18.91 -41.76
C GLN A 758 17.90 -18.17 -40.64
N GLY A 759 17.24 -17.97 -39.49
CA GLY A 759 17.84 -17.36 -38.30
C GLY A 759 19.04 -18.16 -37.77
N TYR A 760 18.97 -19.50 -37.77
CA TYR A 760 20.09 -20.33 -37.32
C TYR A 760 21.28 -20.31 -38.28
N ALA A 761 21.01 -20.18 -39.59
CA ALA A 761 22.06 -19.93 -40.58
C ALA A 761 22.76 -18.56 -40.40
N TYR A 762 22.06 -17.56 -39.87
CA TYR A 762 22.63 -16.27 -39.46
C TYR A 762 23.43 -16.39 -38.15
N LEU A 763 22.86 -16.98 -37.10
CA LEU A 763 23.52 -17.22 -35.80
C LEU A 763 24.88 -17.92 -35.98
N LYS A 764 24.93 -18.94 -36.85
CA LYS A 764 26.14 -19.70 -37.20
C LYS A 764 27.26 -18.86 -37.85
N ARG A 765 26.93 -17.70 -38.43
CA ARG A 765 27.90 -16.77 -39.04
C ARG A 765 28.36 -15.67 -38.08
N VAL A 766 27.51 -15.26 -37.13
CA VAL A 766 27.77 -14.12 -36.23
C VAL A 766 28.29 -14.58 -34.86
N CYS A 767 27.62 -15.55 -34.22
CA CYS A 767 27.93 -16.01 -32.87
C CYS A 767 28.25 -17.52 -32.82
N PRO A 768 29.33 -18.00 -33.50
CA PRO A 768 29.66 -19.42 -33.55
C PRO A 768 30.01 -20.03 -32.18
N ALA A 769 30.41 -19.21 -31.20
CA ALA A 769 30.63 -19.65 -29.82
C ALA A 769 29.33 -20.08 -29.12
N VAL A 770 28.22 -19.40 -29.39
CA VAL A 770 26.91 -19.70 -28.77
C VAL A 770 26.39 -21.07 -29.22
N ILE A 771 26.72 -21.53 -30.43
CA ILE A 771 26.36 -22.88 -30.89
C ILE A 771 27.06 -23.97 -30.04
N VAL A 772 28.30 -23.72 -29.60
CA VAL A 772 28.99 -24.62 -28.66
C VAL A 772 28.33 -24.58 -27.28
N GLU A 773 27.91 -23.39 -26.81
CA GLU A 773 27.23 -23.20 -25.53
C GLU A 773 25.85 -23.87 -25.47
N ILE A 774 25.04 -23.73 -26.54
CA ILE A 774 23.77 -24.48 -26.72
C ILE A 774 24.08 -25.97 -26.58
N TRP A 775 24.99 -26.50 -27.40
CA TRP A 775 25.29 -27.93 -27.44
C TRP A 775 25.81 -28.45 -26.09
N GLU A 776 26.67 -27.70 -25.40
CA GLU A 776 27.11 -28.04 -24.05
C GLU A 776 25.96 -28.09 -23.05
N ARG A 777 25.01 -27.14 -23.10
CA ARG A 777 23.81 -27.16 -22.24
C ARG A 777 22.88 -28.32 -22.60
N SER A 778 22.62 -28.59 -23.88
CA SER A 778 21.86 -29.77 -24.33
C SER A 778 22.48 -31.08 -23.83
N VAL A 779 23.81 -31.20 -23.86
CA VAL A 779 24.55 -32.39 -23.39
C VAL A 779 24.60 -32.49 -21.86
N LYS A 780 24.54 -31.37 -21.13
CA LYS A 780 24.41 -31.35 -19.67
C LYS A 780 22.99 -31.69 -19.21
N SER A 781 21.96 -31.21 -19.91
CA SER A 781 20.55 -31.49 -19.60
C SER A 781 20.11 -32.93 -19.92
N ARG A 782 20.87 -33.66 -20.75
CA ARG A 782 20.60 -35.07 -21.13
C ARG A 782 21.36 -36.10 -20.27
N LYS A 783 21.79 -35.74 -19.06
CA LYS A 783 22.57 -36.58 -18.13
C LYS A 783 21.94 -36.64 -16.73
#